data_AF-A0A3D5JY92-F1
#
_entry.id   AF-A0A3D5JY92-F1
#
_cell.length_a   1.000
_cell.length_b   1.000
_cell.length_c   1.000
_cell.angle_alpha   90.00
_cell.angle_beta   90.00
_cell.angle_gamma   90.00
#
_symmetry.space_group_name_H-M   'P 1'
#
loop_
_entity.id
_entity.type
_entity.pdbx_description
1 polymer ?
#
loop_
_entity_poly.entity_id
_entity_poly.type
_entity_poly.pdbx_seq_one_letter_code
_entity_poly.pdbx_strand_id
1 'polypeptide(L)'
;MNRLIQAKEYLGEPFTDASKRALGQALGQADESEAVVSVQEILDKQCLADIQINPESRVKVNAGPAKRILVEQGWRNHLVKVRNEAGVTAPLHANSPNASPNAGSTKEQIPDRWLGLSVFNSQPLTKSLSGLELEYRIIQLYSRDVGKRDAKLSFDVGQGTQDLGFRNEVSLLFDCQPAHNLSLQVLDENGKPTTAGFEIRDHLGRVYPSQAKRIAPDFHFHPQVYRADGESVKLPNGTYQVKFYRGPESHVQTRTVTIDDQDKTESFKVQRWIDPSLMGWWSGDHHIHAAGCAHYTNPTEGVHAPDMMRHCLGEDLKVGANLTWGPCFDYQKQFFTGKDDSVSQLPYLLRYDVEVSGFGSHQSGHLCLLRLKQQMFPGGASKHHWPKLCLNTLRWAKSQGALVGPAHTGWGLTQTTDDLPTYEVPPFDSIGANEYIADVTHMVPGPDGKLVPAVDFLSMVDTPYVWELNIWYHTLNCGFRTRISGETDFPCIYGERVGLGRSYVKLDKKLTYDDWCEGIRAGRNYVGDGRSHLIDFRVDNVEMGVDGSELRLAKPGSVLVKAKVAARLNSEPIPGLAKRNYAQKPYWHVERARIEGTRKVPVEVIVNGYTIAQQEILADGELRDIAFEVPIQYSSWIALRILPSSHTNPVFVVVDGKPIRASKRSAEWCLAGVKKCRDQKRRFMGDDEIDDFNETYDHAEKVYRQIIAKSVAD
;
A
#
# COMPACT_ATOMS: atom_id res chain seq x y z
N MET A 1 25.71 -36.30 -8.03
CA MET A 1 25.11 -36.27 -9.37
C MET A 1 23.58 -36.22 -9.36
N ASN A 2 22.86 -37.22 -8.81
CA ASN A 2 21.38 -37.28 -8.89
C ASN A 2 20.67 -36.02 -8.42
N ARG A 3 21.15 -35.39 -7.33
CA ARG A 3 20.65 -34.10 -6.85
C ARG A 3 20.77 -32.97 -7.89
N LEU A 4 21.84 -32.96 -8.69
CA LEU A 4 22.05 -31.96 -9.75
C LEU A 4 21.07 -32.16 -10.91
N ILE A 5 20.83 -33.41 -11.31
CA ILE A 5 19.85 -33.76 -12.35
C ILE A 5 18.45 -33.35 -11.90
N GLN A 6 18.06 -33.73 -10.67
CA GLN A 6 16.78 -33.36 -10.08
C GLN A 6 16.63 -31.84 -9.95
N ALA A 7 17.70 -31.11 -9.60
CA ALA A 7 17.67 -29.65 -9.51
C ALA A 7 17.41 -29.00 -10.87
N LYS A 8 18.07 -29.47 -11.94
CA LYS A 8 17.86 -28.99 -13.32
C LYS A 8 16.44 -29.27 -13.81
N GLU A 9 15.88 -30.44 -13.48
CA GLU A 9 14.48 -30.79 -13.76
C GLU A 9 13.51 -29.87 -13.00
N TYR A 10 13.72 -29.70 -11.70
CA TYR A 10 12.91 -28.81 -10.87
C TYR A 10 12.90 -27.36 -11.38
N LEU A 11 14.05 -26.88 -11.87
CA LEU A 11 14.20 -25.51 -12.38
C LEU A 11 13.68 -25.30 -13.81
N GLY A 12 13.06 -26.33 -14.42
CA GLY A 12 12.46 -26.25 -15.75
C GLY A 12 13.47 -26.23 -16.91
N GLU A 13 14.75 -26.51 -16.67
CA GLU A 13 15.79 -26.65 -17.69
C GLU A 13 16.57 -27.95 -17.49
N PRO A 14 15.92 -29.12 -17.71
CA PRO A 14 16.57 -30.41 -17.52
C PRO A 14 17.76 -30.59 -18.46
N PHE A 15 18.70 -31.45 -18.07
CA PHE A 15 19.71 -31.93 -19.02
C PHE A 15 19.03 -32.55 -20.24
N THR A 16 19.60 -32.31 -21.43
CA THR A 16 19.12 -32.93 -22.67
C THR A 16 19.13 -34.45 -22.55
N ASP A 17 18.27 -35.15 -23.29
CA ASP A 17 18.25 -36.61 -23.27
C ASP A 17 19.60 -37.23 -23.65
N ALA A 18 20.35 -36.55 -24.54
CA ALA A 18 21.71 -36.92 -24.88
C ALA A 18 22.66 -36.83 -23.68
N SER A 19 22.63 -35.71 -22.94
CA SER A 19 23.44 -35.55 -21.73
C SER A 19 23.02 -36.52 -20.62
N LYS A 20 21.71 -36.77 -20.43
CA LYS A 20 21.21 -37.75 -19.46
C LYS A 20 21.71 -39.17 -19.78
N ARG A 21 21.63 -39.58 -21.06
CA ARG A 21 22.16 -40.88 -21.51
C ARG A 21 23.66 -40.98 -21.30
N ALA A 22 24.42 -39.95 -21.68
CA ALA A 22 25.87 -39.93 -21.50
C ALA A 22 26.27 -40.00 -20.01
N LEU A 23 25.56 -39.26 -19.13
CA LEU A 23 25.77 -39.34 -17.68
C LEU A 23 25.43 -40.72 -17.13
N GLY A 24 24.35 -41.35 -17.59
CA GLY A 24 23.98 -42.70 -17.20
C GLY A 24 25.02 -43.75 -17.63
N GLN A 25 25.57 -43.62 -18.85
CA GLN A 25 26.65 -44.49 -19.34
C GLN A 25 27.93 -44.30 -18.53
N ALA A 26 28.33 -43.06 -18.25
CA ALA A 26 29.51 -42.77 -17.44
C ALA A 26 29.40 -43.34 -16.02
N LEU A 27 28.23 -43.21 -15.38
CA LEU A 27 27.98 -43.77 -14.05
C LEU A 27 27.89 -45.30 -14.03
N GLY A 28 27.72 -45.94 -15.18
CA GLY A 28 27.68 -47.41 -15.34
C GLY A 28 29.03 -48.03 -15.68
N GLN A 29 30.11 -47.25 -15.80
CA GLN A 29 31.46 -47.78 -16.02
C GLN A 29 31.95 -48.53 -14.78
N ALA A 30 32.70 -49.62 -14.99
CA ALA A 30 33.21 -50.46 -13.91
C ALA A 30 34.40 -49.83 -13.17
N ASP A 31 35.18 -48.98 -13.85
CA ASP A 31 36.27 -48.21 -13.27
C ASP A 31 35.74 -46.86 -12.77
N GLU A 32 35.81 -46.64 -11.45
CA GLU A 32 35.32 -45.41 -10.82
C GLU A 32 36.12 -44.17 -11.25
N SER A 33 37.41 -44.30 -11.55
CA SER A 33 38.25 -43.18 -11.99
C SER A 33 37.88 -42.76 -13.41
N GLU A 34 37.69 -43.73 -14.31
CA GLU A 34 37.19 -43.45 -15.68
C GLU A 34 35.77 -42.86 -15.65
N ALA A 35 34.92 -43.36 -14.75
CA ALA A 35 33.56 -42.85 -14.56
C ALA A 35 33.57 -41.37 -14.15
N VAL A 36 34.43 -41.00 -13.19
CA VAL A 36 34.58 -39.63 -12.71
C VAL A 36 35.08 -38.70 -13.82
N VAL A 37 36.09 -39.11 -14.59
CA VAL A 37 36.60 -38.33 -15.73
C VAL A 37 35.49 -38.12 -16.78
N SER A 38 34.80 -39.20 -17.17
CA SER A 38 33.71 -39.15 -18.15
C SER A 38 32.57 -38.23 -17.69
N VAL A 39 32.20 -38.27 -16.41
CA VAL A 39 31.21 -37.38 -15.82
C VAL A 39 31.66 -35.92 -15.89
N GLN A 40 32.91 -35.63 -15.53
CA GLN A 40 33.45 -34.27 -15.58
C GLN A 40 33.44 -33.72 -17.00
N GLU A 41 33.85 -34.51 -18.01
CA GLU A 41 33.83 -34.08 -19.41
C GLU A 41 32.44 -33.68 -19.90
N ILE A 42 31.38 -34.31 -19.39
CA ILE A 42 29.99 -34.00 -19.75
C ILE A 42 29.50 -32.72 -19.04
N LEU A 43 29.81 -32.57 -17.75
CA LEU A 43 29.37 -31.44 -16.95
C LEU A 43 30.18 -30.17 -17.23
N ASP A 44 31.49 -30.26 -17.41
CA ASP A 44 32.39 -29.12 -17.63
C ASP A 44 32.02 -28.36 -18.90
N LYS A 45 31.58 -29.05 -19.96
CA LYS A 45 31.06 -28.44 -21.20
C LYS A 45 29.85 -27.52 -20.97
N GLN A 46 29.16 -27.68 -19.83
CA GLN A 46 27.98 -26.91 -19.44
C GLN A 46 28.30 -25.88 -18.34
N CYS A 47 29.55 -25.80 -17.90
CA CYS A 47 29.99 -24.82 -16.91
C CYS A 47 30.26 -23.46 -17.54
N LEU A 48 29.65 -22.43 -16.98
CA LEU A 48 29.88 -21.03 -17.33
C LEU A 48 31.18 -20.51 -16.70
N ALA A 49 31.55 -21.04 -15.54
CA ALA A 49 32.76 -20.67 -14.82
C ALA A 49 33.40 -21.90 -14.15
N ASP A 50 34.72 -21.85 -14.04
CA ASP A 50 35.56 -22.78 -13.27
C ASP A 50 36.16 -22.02 -12.08
N ILE A 51 35.71 -22.38 -10.88
CA ILE A 51 36.02 -21.72 -9.61
C ILE A 51 36.98 -22.62 -8.85
N GLN A 52 38.15 -22.08 -8.50
CA GLN A 52 39.13 -22.74 -7.66
C GLN A 52 39.15 -22.05 -6.29
N ILE A 53 39.02 -22.85 -5.24
CA ILE A 53 39.23 -22.46 -3.84
C ILE A 53 40.50 -23.16 -3.41
N ASN A 54 41.58 -22.41 -3.27
CA ASN A 54 42.88 -22.96 -2.90
C ASN A 54 42.90 -23.36 -1.40
N PRO A 55 43.97 -24.01 -0.89
CA PRO A 55 44.07 -24.43 0.52
C PRO A 55 43.94 -23.28 1.54
N GLU A 56 44.29 -22.04 1.17
CA GLU A 56 44.11 -20.84 2.01
C GLU A 56 42.70 -20.22 1.89
N SER A 57 41.74 -20.94 1.29
CA SER A 57 40.37 -20.47 1.03
C SER A 57 40.30 -19.21 0.16
N ARG A 58 41.28 -18.99 -0.71
CA ARG A 58 41.28 -17.92 -1.73
C ARG A 58 40.58 -18.39 -2.99
N VAL A 59 39.66 -17.58 -3.49
CA VAL A 59 38.86 -17.88 -4.66
C VAL A 59 39.47 -17.28 -5.93
N LYS A 60 39.68 -18.13 -6.93
CA LYS A 60 40.03 -17.75 -8.30
C LYS A 60 38.99 -18.28 -9.28
N VAL A 61 38.65 -17.51 -10.31
CA VAL A 61 37.67 -17.93 -11.31
C VAL A 61 38.22 -17.78 -12.73
N ASN A 62 37.90 -18.76 -13.58
CA ASN A 62 38.13 -18.70 -15.02
C ASN A 62 36.81 -18.87 -15.77
N ALA A 63 36.74 -18.36 -17.00
CA ALA A 63 35.59 -18.58 -17.86
C ALA A 63 35.51 -20.06 -18.27
N GLY A 64 34.31 -20.64 -18.17
CA GLY A 64 34.03 -21.99 -18.64
C GLY A 64 33.63 -22.03 -20.13
N PRO A 65 33.54 -23.23 -20.72
CA PRO A 65 33.28 -23.43 -22.14
C PRO A 65 31.80 -23.35 -22.52
N ALA A 66 30.87 -23.21 -21.56
CA ALA A 66 29.45 -23.16 -21.86
C ALA A 66 29.08 -21.99 -22.77
N LYS A 67 28.08 -22.21 -23.64
CA LYS A 67 27.47 -21.14 -24.43
C LYS A 67 26.85 -20.09 -23.51
N ARG A 68 27.15 -18.83 -23.78
CA ARG A 68 26.74 -17.67 -22.97
C ARG A 68 25.46 -17.06 -23.52
N ILE A 69 24.40 -17.86 -23.59
CA ILE A 69 23.11 -17.46 -24.17
C ILE A 69 22.12 -17.20 -23.04
N LEU A 70 21.53 -16.01 -23.02
CA LEU A 70 20.42 -15.64 -22.14
C LEU A 70 19.16 -15.37 -22.97
N VAL A 71 18.06 -15.04 -22.31
CA VAL A 71 16.84 -14.58 -22.97
C VAL A 71 16.33 -13.32 -22.25
N GLU A 72 15.89 -12.34 -23.02
CA GLU A 72 15.27 -11.12 -22.51
C GLU A 72 14.07 -11.48 -21.62
N GLN A 73 13.91 -10.77 -20.51
CA GLN A 73 12.90 -11.02 -19.47
C GLN A 73 12.86 -12.45 -18.90
N GLY A 74 13.85 -13.31 -19.15
CA GLY A 74 13.84 -14.70 -18.69
C GLY A 74 15.08 -15.14 -17.95
N TRP A 75 14.92 -16.21 -17.19
CA TRP A 75 15.97 -16.83 -16.39
C TRP A 75 16.55 -18.06 -17.11
N ARG A 76 17.88 -18.19 -17.12
CA ARG A 76 18.64 -19.36 -17.58
C ARG A 76 19.48 -19.95 -16.46
N ASN A 77 19.62 -21.26 -16.43
CA ASN A 77 20.38 -21.98 -15.40
C ASN A 77 21.71 -22.50 -15.98
N HIS A 78 22.83 -21.99 -15.47
CA HIS A 78 24.18 -22.43 -15.84
C HIS A 78 24.83 -23.24 -14.73
N LEU A 79 25.71 -24.18 -15.08
CA LEU A 79 26.57 -24.83 -14.10
C LEU A 79 27.79 -23.96 -13.80
N VAL A 80 28.33 -24.09 -12.59
CA VAL A 80 29.69 -23.66 -12.26
C VAL A 80 30.43 -24.83 -11.62
N LYS A 81 31.68 -25.04 -12.03
CA LYS A 81 32.58 -26.04 -11.46
C LYS A 81 33.26 -25.43 -10.24
N VAL A 82 33.27 -26.12 -9.11
CA VAL A 82 33.95 -25.69 -7.89
C VAL A 82 34.99 -26.72 -7.51
N ARG A 83 36.27 -26.39 -7.70
CA ARG A 83 37.42 -27.14 -7.15
C ARG A 83 37.74 -26.60 -5.77
N ASN A 84 37.52 -27.42 -4.75
CA ASN A 84 37.53 -27.01 -3.36
C ASN A 84 38.67 -27.68 -2.58
N GLU A 85 39.90 -27.24 -2.84
CA GLU A 85 41.13 -27.81 -2.25
C GLU A 85 41.21 -27.55 -0.74
N ALA A 86 40.52 -26.51 -0.25
CA ALA A 86 40.42 -26.19 1.18
C ALA A 86 39.35 -27.00 1.95
N GLY A 87 38.50 -27.79 1.27
CA GLY A 87 37.41 -28.51 1.94
C GLY A 87 36.35 -27.59 2.56
N VAL A 88 36.11 -26.41 1.96
CA VAL A 88 35.17 -25.40 2.44
C VAL A 88 33.74 -25.94 2.46
N THR A 89 33.02 -25.66 3.56
CA THR A 89 31.58 -25.95 3.74
C THR A 89 30.72 -24.70 3.87
N ALA A 90 31.31 -23.52 3.64
CA ALA A 90 30.55 -22.28 3.50
C ALA A 90 29.72 -22.28 2.20
N PRO A 91 28.64 -21.48 2.11
CA PRO A 91 27.92 -21.28 0.86
C PRO A 91 28.80 -20.63 -0.20
N LEU A 92 28.62 -21.01 -1.46
CA LEU A 92 29.15 -20.26 -2.60
C LEU A 92 28.28 -19.02 -2.84
N HIS A 93 28.92 -17.86 -2.85
CA HIS A 93 28.31 -16.59 -3.21
C HIS A 93 28.71 -16.22 -4.64
N ALA A 94 27.78 -15.62 -5.36
CA ALA A 94 28.01 -15.05 -6.69
C ALA A 94 27.49 -13.61 -6.70
N ASN A 95 28.32 -12.69 -7.16
CA ASN A 95 28.04 -11.26 -7.18
C ASN A 95 28.31 -10.69 -8.58
N SER A 96 27.67 -9.57 -8.90
CA SER A 96 27.93 -8.84 -10.13
C SER A 96 27.48 -7.38 -9.98
N PRO A 97 28.27 -6.39 -10.42
CA PRO A 97 27.80 -5.01 -10.47
C PRO A 97 26.56 -4.87 -11.38
N ASN A 98 26.50 -5.66 -12.46
CA ASN A 98 25.37 -5.71 -13.38
C ASN A 98 24.11 -6.33 -12.76
N ALA A 99 24.27 -7.13 -11.68
CA ALA A 99 23.17 -7.78 -10.98
C ALA A 99 22.41 -6.87 -9.99
N SER A 100 22.97 -5.72 -9.66
CA SER A 100 22.40 -4.79 -8.66
C SER A 100 20.97 -4.35 -9.04
N PRO A 101 20.06 -4.13 -8.07
CA PRO A 101 18.72 -3.61 -8.35
C PRO A 101 18.75 -2.24 -9.05
N ASN A 102 17.72 -1.95 -9.86
CA ASN A 102 17.52 -0.62 -10.45
C ASN A 102 16.85 0.35 -9.47
N ALA A 103 16.18 -0.16 -8.43
CA ALA A 103 15.69 0.68 -7.36
C ALA A 103 16.86 1.37 -6.65
N GLY A 104 16.80 2.70 -6.55
CA GLY A 104 17.86 3.51 -5.92
C GLY A 104 19.07 3.80 -6.81
N SER A 105 19.10 3.35 -8.07
CA SER A 105 20.26 3.53 -8.96
C SER A 105 20.19 4.84 -9.74
N THR A 106 21.28 5.60 -9.88
CA THR A 106 21.24 6.81 -10.73
C THR A 106 20.94 6.46 -12.20
N LYS A 107 20.49 7.45 -12.98
CA LYS A 107 20.15 7.27 -14.40
C LYS A 107 21.29 6.63 -15.21
N GLU A 108 22.53 6.97 -14.87
CA GLU A 108 23.76 6.48 -15.52
C GLU A 108 24.04 5.01 -15.19
N GLN A 109 23.58 4.52 -14.04
CA GLN A 109 23.78 3.14 -13.60
C GLN A 109 22.75 2.15 -14.18
N ILE A 110 21.55 2.64 -14.56
CA ILE A 110 20.45 1.79 -15.04
C ILE A 110 20.82 0.95 -16.27
N PRO A 111 21.54 1.46 -17.29
CA PRO A 111 21.95 0.66 -18.44
C PRO A 111 22.81 -0.54 -18.04
N ASP A 112 23.75 -0.35 -17.11
CA ASP A 112 24.71 -1.40 -16.71
C ASP A 112 24.09 -2.45 -15.78
N ARG A 113 23.00 -2.12 -15.08
CA ARG A 113 22.31 -3.00 -14.12
C ARG A 113 21.26 -3.92 -14.77
N TRP A 114 21.59 -4.51 -15.90
CA TRP A 114 20.66 -5.30 -16.73
C TRP A 114 20.47 -6.77 -16.28
N LEU A 115 21.44 -7.36 -15.58
CA LEU A 115 21.50 -8.79 -15.26
C LEU A 115 20.73 -9.12 -13.97
N GLY A 116 20.06 -10.26 -13.83
CA GLY A 116 19.72 -10.83 -12.51
C GLY A 116 20.60 -12.03 -12.22
N LEU A 117 21.00 -12.23 -10.96
CA LEU A 117 21.92 -13.29 -10.54
C LEU A 117 21.43 -13.94 -9.26
N SER A 118 21.40 -15.26 -9.22
CA SER A 118 21.12 -16.06 -8.03
C SER A 118 21.92 -17.36 -8.05
N VAL A 119 22.29 -17.89 -6.88
CA VAL A 119 22.84 -19.24 -6.73
C VAL A 119 21.72 -20.14 -6.20
N PHE A 120 21.45 -21.25 -6.88
CA PHE A 120 20.39 -22.18 -6.45
C PHE A 120 20.87 -22.98 -5.23
N ASN A 121 20.37 -22.60 -4.05
CA ASN A 121 20.84 -23.07 -2.74
C ASN A 121 19.74 -23.80 -1.94
N SER A 122 18.73 -24.35 -2.63
CA SER A 122 17.60 -25.08 -2.06
C SER A 122 17.58 -26.53 -2.53
N GLN A 123 16.76 -27.37 -1.88
CA GLN A 123 16.55 -28.76 -2.28
C GLN A 123 16.19 -28.83 -3.77
N PRO A 124 16.76 -29.81 -4.52
CA PRO A 124 17.53 -30.97 -4.04
C PRO A 124 19.03 -30.72 -3.80
N LEU A 125 19.54 -29.50 -4.01
CA LEU A 125 20.90 -29.13 -3.61
C LEU A 125 20.94 -28.65 -2.15
N THR A 126 22.14 -28.57 -1.58
CA THR A 126 22.38 -28.01 -0.24
C THR A 126 22.76 -26.54 -0.33
N LYS A 127 22.47 -25.74 0.70
CA LYS A 127 22.89 -24.33 0.76
C LYS A 127 24.42 -24.18 0.78
N SER A 128 25.07 -24.99 1.59
CA SER A 128 26.52 -25.04 1.74
C SER A 128 27.19 -25.90 0.69
N LEU A 129 28.45 -25.58 0.40
CA LEU A 129 29.38 -26.52 -0.22
C LEU A 129 29.54 -27.77 0.67
N SER A 130 29.85 -28.88 0.02
CA SER A 130 29.91 -30.20 0.63
C SER A 130 31.23 -30.49 1.35
N GLY A 131 32.27 -29.70 1.09
CA GLY A 131 33.65 -29.99 1.50
C GLY A 131 34.36 -31.01 0.59
N LEU A 132 33.67 -31.56 -0.43
CA LEU A 132 34.31 -32.41 -1.45
C LEU A 132 35.26 -31.57 -2.31
N GLU A 133 36.36 -32.18 -2.74
CA GLU A 133 37.36 -31.54 -3.62
C GLU A 133 36.78 -31.02 -4.93
N LEU A 134 35.67 -31.61 -5.40
CA LEU A 134 34.97 -31.19 -6.60
C LEU A 134 33.46 -31.24 -6.39
N GLU A 135 32.79 -30.14 -6.69
CA GLU A 135 31.34 -30.11 -6.80
C GLU A 135 30.85 -29.16 -7.90
N TYR A 136 29.61 -29.37 -8.37
CA TYR A 136 28.96 -28.53 -9.37
C TYR A 136 27.78 -27.81 -8.74
N ARG A 137 27.72 -26.50 -8.93
CA ARG A 137 26.63 -25.64 -8.47
C ARG A 137 25.85 -25.10 -9.66
N ILE A 138 24.62 -24.66 -9.39
CA ILE A 138 23.77 -24.00 -10.39
C ILE A 138 23.70 -22.51 -10.05
N ILE A 139 24.00 -21.67 -11.03
CA ILE A 139 23.66 -20.24 -10.98
C ILE A 139 22.52 -19.96 -11.96
N GLN A 140 21.66 -19.02 -11.59
CA GLN A 140 20.53 -18.57 -12.39
C GLN A 140 20.79 -17.14 -12.83
N LEU A 141 20.70 -16.91 -14.14
CA LEU A 141 20.96 -15.61 -14.76
C LEU A 141 19.70 -15.12 -15.47
N TYR A 142 19.31 -13.88 -15.21
CA TYR A 142 18.22 -13.18 -15.87
C TYR A 142 18.76 -12.08 -16.76
N SER A 143 18.18 -11.85 -17.94
CA SER A 143 18.46 -10.63 -18.70
C SER A 143 17.25 -9.70 -18.75
N ARG A 144 17.41 -8.44 -18.37
CA ARG A 144 16.40 -7.40 -18.69
C ARG A 144 16.37 -7.12 -20.19
N ASP A 145 17.52 -7.22 -20.84
CA ASP A 145 17.75 -6.65 -22.17
C ASP A 145 18.02 -7.72 -23.23
N VAL A 146 17.77 -7.38 -24.48
CA VAL A 146 18.14 -8.17 -25.67
C VAL A 146 19.50 -7.76 -26.24
N GLY A 147 20.15 -8.68 -26.94
CA GLY A 147 21.40 -8.50 -27.67
C GLY A 147 22.65 -8.81 -26.84
N LYS A 148 23.81 -8.40 -27.38
CA LYS A 148 25.09 -8.64 -26.72
C LYS A 148 25.24 -7.78 -25.46
N ARG A 149 25.60 -8.39 -24.34
CA ARG A 149 25.80 -7.72 -23.06
C ARG A 149 26.99 -8.29 -22.31
N ASP A 150 27.90 -7.43 -21.86
CA ASP A 150 28.99 -7.85 -20.97
C ASP A 150 28.50 -7.87 -19.53
N ALA A 151 28.84 -8.93 -18.79
CA ALA A 151 28.69 -8.96 -17.36
C ALA A 151 29.97 -9.40 -16.68
N LYS A 152 30.25 -8.75 -15.55
CA LYS A 152 31.30 -9.13 -14.62
C LYS A 152 30.70 -10.00 -13.52
N LEU A 153 31.13 -11.25 -13.40
CA LEU A 153 30.73 -12.15 -12.32
C LEU A 153 31.89 -12.32 -11.35
N SER A 154 31.62 -12.28 -10.04
CA SER A 154 32.58 -12.58 -9.01
C SER A 154 32.05 -13.63 -8.05
N PHE A 155 32.95 -14.43 -7.47
CA PHE A 155 32.61 -15.51 -6.57
C PHE A 155 33.41 -15.41 -5.27
N ASP A 156 32.79 -15.82 -4.17
CA ASP A 156 33.43 -15.89 -2.85
C ASP A 156 32.75 -16.97 -1.98
N VAL A 157 33.41 -17.35 -0.89
CA VAL A 157 32.88 -18.30 0.11
C VAL A 157 32.89 -17.69 1.52
N GLY A 158 32.70 -16.37 1.59
CA GLY A 158 32.76 -15.59 2.83
C GLY A 158 33.67 -14.36 2.74
N GLN A 159 33.53 -13.43 3.69
CA GLN A 159 34.36 -12.22 3.73
C GLN A 159 35.85 -12.58 3.84
N GLY A 160 36.69 -11.85 3.09
CA GLY A 160 38.14 -12.05 3.11
C GLY A 160 38.64 -13.27 2.34
N THR A 161 37.78 -13.98 1.60
CA THR A 161 38.14 -15.13 0.74
C THR A 161 38.54 -14.71 -0.68
N GLN A 162 38.54 -13.40 -0.96
CA GLN A 162 38.95 -12.83 -2.23
C GLN A 162 40.46 -13.01 -2.43
N ASP A 163 40.86 -13.55 -3.57
CA ASP A 163 42.27 -13.61 -3.95
C ASP A 163 42.81 -12.20 -4.28
N LEU A 164 44.10 -11.97 -4.02
CA LEU A 164 44.74 -10.68 -4.25
C LEU A 164 44.76 -10.36 -5.76
N GLY A 165 44.32 -9.15 -6.12
CA GLY A 165 44.33 -8.67 -7.51
C GLY A 165 43.12 -9.07 -8.36
N PHE A 166 41.91 -9.14 -7.78
CA PHE A 166 40.64 -9.33 -8.50
C PHE A 166 40.51 -10.67 -9.28
N ARG A 167 41.26 -11.69 -8.86
CA ARG A 167 41.26 -13.01 -9.53
C ARG A 167 40.00 -13.83 -9.28
N ASN A 168 39.13 -13.39 -8.38
CA ASN A 168 37.84 -13.99 -8.11
C ASN A 168 36.73 -13.46 -9.05
N GLU A 169 37.10 -12.71 -10.10
CA GLU A 169 36.17 -12.11 -11.06
C GLU A 169 36.42 -12.59 -12.50
N VAL A 170 35.37 -12.69 -13.30
CA VAL A 170 35.41 -13.02 -14.74
C VAL A 170 34.43 -12.15 -15.53
N SER A 171 34.88 -11.58 -16.64
CA SER A 171 34.02 -10.88 -17.60
C SER A 171 33.54 -11.84 -18.69
N LEU A 172 32.23 -11.86 -18.91
CA LEU A 172 31.57 -12.75 -19.85
C LEU A 172 30.65 -11.93 -20.76
N LEU A 173 30.90 -12.01 -22.07
CA LEU A 173 29.98 -11.51 -23.08
C LEU A 173 28.85 -12.52 -23.32
N PHE A 174 27.62 -12.12 -23.02
CA PHE A 174 26.41 -12.89 -23.28
C PHE A 174 25.72 -12.44 -24.56
N ASP A 175 25.05 -13.39 -25.21
CA ASP A 175 24.10 -13.16 -26.29
C ASP A 175 22.67 -13.37 -25.75
N CYS A 176 21.94 -12.27 -25.49
CA CYS A 176 20.60 -12.31 -24.93
C CYS A 176 19.57 -12.36 -26.05
N GLN A 177 18.92 -13.50 -26.24
CA GLN A 177 17.91 -13.69 -27.27
C GLN A 177 16.63 -12.89 -26.96
N PRO A 178 15.86 -12.45 -27.97
CA PRO A 178 14.63 -11.70 -27.75
C PRO A 178 13.57 -12.56 -27.04
N ALA A 179 12.74 -11.90 -26.23
CA ALA A 179 11.47 -12.43 -25.75
C ALA A 179 10.33 -12.05 -26.72
N HIS A 180 9.15 -12.62 -26.48
CA HIS A 180 7.96 -12.39 -27.29
C HIS A 180 7.02 -11.42 -26.60
N ASN A 181 6.34 -10.60 -27.39
CA ASN A 181 5.32 -9.70 -26.88
C ASN A 181 4.03 -10.47 -26.59
N LEU A 182 3.54 -10.34 -25.37
CA LEU A 182 2.14 -10.58 -25.04
C LEU A 182 1.42 -9.24 -25.06
N SER A 183 0.75 -8.94 -26.18
CA SER A 183 -0.13 -7.79 -26.34
C SER A 183 -1.43 -8.02 -25.58
N LEU A 184 -1.87 -7.00 -24.85
CA LEU A 184 -3.01 -7.06 -23.94
C LEU A 184 -4.15 -6.22 -24.50
N GLN A 185 -5.24 -6.88 -24.87
CA GLN A 185 -6.50 -6.17 -25.09
C GLN A 185 -7.20 -6.05 -23.73
N VAL A 186 -7.33 -4.82 -23.20
CA VAL A 186 -7.79 -4.55 -21.83
C VAL A 186 -9.10 -3.80 -21.89
N LEU A 187 -10.19 -4.49 -21.56
CA LEU A 187 -11.55 -3.98 -21.69
C LEU A 187 -12.23 -3.84 -20.33
N ASP A 188 -12.98 -2.76 -20.13
CA ASP A 188 -13.89 -2.60 -19.00
C ASP A 188 -15.11 -3.54 -19.13
N GLU A 189 -16.00 -3.52 -18.13
CA GLU A 189 -17.20 -4.37 -18.12
C GLU A 189 -18.14 -4.10 -19.32
N ASN A 190 -18.06 -2.91 -19.92
CA ASN A 190 -18.85 -2.47 -21.07
C ASN A 190 -18.14 -2.72 -22.41
N GLY A 191 -16.94 -3.30 -22.40
CA GLY A 191 -16.15 -3.58 -23.61
C GLY A 191 -15.37 -2.38 -24.14
N LYS A 192 -15.16 -1.31 -23.35
CA LYS A 192 -14.35 -0.15 -23.73
C LYS A 192 -12.89 -0.32 -23.29
N PRO A 193 -11.91 0.25 -24.02
CA PRO A 193 -10.52 0.28 -23.60
C PRO A 193 -10.33 0.84 -22.19
N THR A 194 -9.49 0.20 -21.38
CA THR A 194 -9.20 0.64 -20.00
C THR A 194 -7.79 0.24 -19.55
N THR A 195 -7.46 0.54 -18.29
CA THR A 195 -6.23 0.10 -17.60
C THR A 195 -6.58 -0.84 -16.46
N ALA A 196 -5.75 -1.86 -16.25
CA ALA A 196 -5.94 -2.87 -15.22
C ALA A 196 -4.60 -3.37 -14.63
N GLY A 197 -4.69 -4.04 -13.48
CA GLY A 197 -3.56 -4.68 -12.82
C GLY A 197 -3.33 -6.12 -13.29
N PHE A 198 -2.07 -6.47 -13.54
CA PHE A 198 -1.62 -7.78 -13.99
C PHE A 198 -0.52 -8.31 -13.08
N GLU A 199 -0.73 -9.47 -12.47
CA GLU A 199 0.31 -10.23 -11.77
C GLU A 199 0.63 -11.48 -12.60
N ILE A 200 1.84 -11.53 -13.15
CA ILE A 200 2.28 -12.59 -14.08
C ILE A 200 3.35 -13.40 -13.40
N ARG A 201 3.09 -14.70 -13.22
CA ARG A 201 4.02 -15.63 -12.58
C ARG A 201 4.24 -16.87 -13.42
N ASP A 202 5.45 -17.40 -13.40
CA ASP A 202 5.71 -18.73 -13.94
C ASP A 202 5.44 -19.85 -12.91
N HIS A 203 5.72 -21.10 -13.28
CA HIS A 203 5.55 -22.27 -12.42
C HIS A 203 6.45 -22.28 -11.17
N LEU A 204 7.53 -21.48 -11.14
CA LEU A 204 8.40 -21.31 -9.98
C LEU A 204 7.97 -20.12 -9.11
N GLY A 205 6.88 -19.44 -9.47
CA GLY A 205 6.37 -18.28 -8.76
C GLY A 205 7.15 -16.99 -9.02
N ARG A 206 8.08 -16.98 -9.98
CA ARG A 206 8.86 -15.79 -10.36
C ARG A 206 7.95 -14.76 -11.02
N VAL A 207 8.12 -13.49 -10.69
CA VAL A 207 7.29 -12.38 -11.19
C VAL A 207 7.87 -11.78 -12.46
N TYR A 208 7.00 -11.46 -13.42
CA TYR A 208 7.36 -10.87 -14.72
C TYR A 208 6.63 -9.53 -14.95
N PRO A 209 7.32 -8.47 -15.41
CA PRO A 209 8.78 -8.30 -15.45
C PRO A 209 9.44 -8.44 -14.07
N SER A 210 10.72 -8.81 -14.04
CA SER A 210 11.46 -9.01 -12.78
C SER A 210 11.48 -7.74 -11.92
N GLN A 211 10.95 -7.84 -10.71
CA GLN A 211 10.82 -6.73 -9.75
C GLN A 211 12.12 -5.96 -9.52
N ALA A 212 13.24 -6.67 -9.39
CA ALA A 212 14.56 -6.06 -9.15
C ALA A 212 15.02 -5.12 -10.28
N LYS A 213 14.44 -5.25 -11.47
CA LYS A 213 14.82 -4.52 -12.68
C LYS A 213 13.81 -3.48 -13.13
N ARG A 214 12.72 -3.31 -12.38
CA ARG A 214 11.68 -2.33 -12.70
C ARG A 214 12.11 -0.91 -12.35
N ILE A 215 11.64 0.02 -13.16
CA ILE A 215 11.62 1.46 -12.96
C ILE A 215 10.20 1.95 -13.25
N ALA A 216 9.88 3.19 -12.89
CA ALA A 216 8.61 3.79 -13.26
C ALA A 216 8.28 3.58 -14.77
N PRO A 217 7.05 3.18 -15.11
CA PRO A 217 5.86 3.15 -14.26
C PRO A 217 5.66 1.87 -13.42
N ASP A 218 6.51 0.86 -13.59
CA ASP A 218 6.40 -0.41 -12.88
C ASP A 218 7.15 -0.34 -11.55
N PHE A 219 6.44 -0.43 -10.43
CA PHE A 219 7.10 -0.30 -9.13
C PHE A 219 7.78 -1.60 -8.73
N HIS A 220 9.03 -1.48 -8.26
CA HIS A 220 9.87 -2.63 -7.92
C HIS A 220 9.33 -3.45 -6.74
N PHE A 221 8.58 -2.83 -5.83
CA PHE A 221 7.96 -3.48 -4.68
C PHE A 221 6.58 -4.09 -4.98
N HIS A 222 6.03 -3.89 -6.18
CA HIS A 222 4.78 -4.51 -6.60
C HIS A 222 5.02 -5.83 -7.30
N PRO A 223 4.27 -6.90 -7.01
CA PRO A 223 4.22 -8.06 -7.90
C PRO A 223 3.48 -7.73 -9.20
N GLN A 224 2.43 -6.91 -9.13
CA GLN A 224 1.66 -6.51 -10.29
C GLN A 224 2.34 -5.43 -11.13
N VAL A 225 1.91 -5.30 -12.38
CA VAL A 225 2.13 -4.14 -13.26
C VAL A 225 0.79 -3.64 -13.78
N TYR A 226 0.72 -2.38 -14.19
CA TYR A 226 -0.51 -1.81 -14.76
C TYR A 226 -0.36 -1.59 -16.25
N ARG A 227 -1.30 -2.12 -17.03
CA ARG A 227 -1.29 -2.01 -18.48
C ARG A 227 -2.64 -1.50 -18.99
N ALA A 228 -2.56 -0.59 -19.95
CA ALA A 228 -3.69 -0.09 -20.71
C ALA A 228 -3.95 -0.99 -21.93
N ASP A 229 -5.13 -0.85 -22.53
CA ASP A 229 -5.48 -1.51 -23.79
C ASP A 229 -4.43 -1.25 -24.88
N GLY A 230 -4.01 -2.30 -25.57
CA GLY A 230 -3.02 -2.26 -26.64
C GLY A 230 -1.56 -2.26 -26.17
N GLU A 231 -1.30 -2.16 -24.86
CA GLU A 231 0.07 -2.30 -24.34
C GLU A 231 0.48 -3.78 -24.24
N SER A 232 1.77 -4.03 -24.06
CA SER A 232 2.32 -5.39 -24.00
C SER A 232 3.23 -5.61 -22.79
N VAL A 233 3.50 -6.89 -22.54
CA VAL A 233 4.57 -7.37 -21.66
C VAL A 233 5.42 -8.35 -22.44
N LYS A 234 6.75 -8.27 -22.26
CA LYS A 234 7.67 -9.23 -22.88
C LYS A 234 7.83 -10.46 -21.99
N LEU A 235 7.66 -11.64 -22.58
CA LEU A 235 7.78 -12.92 -21.89
C LEU A 235 8.60 -13.90 -22.74
N PRO A 236 9.55 -14.64 -22.13
CA PRO A 236 10.19 -15.75 -22.83
C PRO A 236 9.21 -16.91 -23.00
N ASN A 237 9.56 -17.91 -23.81
CA ASN A 237 8.76 -19.12 -23.92
C ASN A 237 8.52 -19.75 -22.56
N GLY A 238 7.27 -20.20 -22.35
CA GLY A 238 6.87 -20.77 -21.09
C GLY A 238 5.38 -20.67 -20.86
N THR A 239 4.97 -21.17 -19.69
CA THR A 239 3.59 -21.15 -19.22
C THR A 239 3.51 -20.26 -17.99
N TYR A 240 2.58 -19.32 -18.02
CA TYR A 240 2.41 -18.28 -17.01
C TYR A 240 0.99 -18.31 -16.44
N GLN A 241 0.90 -18.14 -15.13
CA GLN A 241 -0.33 -17.76 -14.45
C GLN A 241 -0.45 -16.24 -14.49
N VAL A 242 -1.47 -15.73 -15.18
CA VAL A 242 -1.79 -14.31 -15.30
C VAL A 242 -3.02 -14.03 -14.44
N LYS A 243 -2.83 -13.27 -13.37
CA LYS A 243 -3.92 -12.75 -12.55
C LYS A 243 -4.23 -11.32 -12.98
N PHE A 244 -5.51 -11.06 -13.22
CA PHE A 244 -6.03 -9.81 -13.80
C PHE A 244 -7.17 -9.26 -12.96
N TYR A 245 -7.18 -7.96 -12.70
CA TYR A 245 -8.20 -7.28 -11.91
C TYR A 245 -8.18 -5.75 -12.13
N ARG A 246 -9.24 -5.06 -11.71
CA ARG A 246 -9.36 -3.60 -11.79
C ARG A 246 -10.06 -3.04 -10.54
N GLY A 247 -9.29 -2.66 -9.53
CA GLY A 247 -9.81 -2.25 -8.22
C GLY A 247 -10.53 -3.36 -7.43
N PRO A 248 -10.92 -3.12 -6.17
CA PRO A 248 -11.64 -4.07 -5.32
C PRO A 248 -13.10 -4.31 -5.75
N GLU A 249 -13.69 -3.41 -6.54
CA GLU A 249 -15.06 -3.52 -7.08
C GLU A 249 -15.17 -4.48 -8.29
N SER A 250 -14.07 -5.18 -8.62
CA SER A 250 -14.03 -6.19 -9.68
C SER A 250 -13.68 -7.59 -9.18
N HIS A 251 -14.10 -8.59 -9.94
CA HIS A 251 -13.69 -9.97 -9.77
C HIS A 251 -12.25 -10.16 -10.29
N VAL A 252 -11.40 -10.67 -9.41
CA VAL A 252 -10.08 -11.16 -9.81
C VAL A 252 -10.24 -12.38 -10.71
N GLN A 253 -9.64 -12.35 -11.89
CA GLN A 253 -9.55 -13.48 -12.81
C GLN A 253 -8.13 -14.04 -12.80
N THR A 254 -7.99 -15.34 -13.01
CA THR A 254 -6.67 -15.99 -13.17
C THR A 254 -6.73 -16.89 -14.40
N ARG A 255 -5.74 -16.80 -15.28
CA ARG A 255 -5.67 -17.54 -16.54
C ARG A 255 -4.27 -18.11 -16.74
N THR A 256 -4.19 -19.25 -17.39
CA THR A 256 -2.93 -19.81 -17.87
C THR A 256 -2.68 -19.34 -19.30
N VAL A 257 -1.52 -18.72 -19.54
CA VAL A 257 -1.09 -18.26 -20.87
C VAL A 257 0.22 -18.95 -21.22
N THR A 258 0.29 -19.53 -22.41
CA THR A 258 1.50 -20.14 -22.98
C THR A 258 2.05 -19.26 -24.10
N ILE A 259 3.39 -19.10 -24.11
CA ILE A 259 4.18 -18.40 -25.12
C ILE A 259 5.07 -19.43 -25.84
N ASP A 260 4.95 -19.54 -27.17
CA ASP A 260 5.49 -20.61 -28.02
C ASP A 260 6.26 -20.09 -29.26
N ASP A 261 7.28 -19.27 -29.03
CA ASP A 261 8.14 -18.67 -30.07
C ASP A 261 7.48 -17.62 -30.98
N GLN A 262 6.29 -17.12 -30.60
CA GLN A 262 5.59 -16.07 -31.34
C GLN A 262 5.01 -15.00 -30.41
N ASP A 263 4.93 -13.77 -30.93
CA ASP A 263 4.14 -12.71 -30.34
C ASP A 263 2.66 -13.14 -30.30
N LYS A 264 1.97 -12.79 -29.21
CA LYS A 264 0.60 -13.21 -28.93
C LYS A 264 -0.25 -12.05 -28.46
N THR A 265 -1.54 -12.08 -28.76
CA THR A 265 -2.53 -11.15 -28.20
C THR A 265 -3.52 -11.91 -27.34
N GLU A 266 -3.78 -11.43 -26.12
CA GLU A 266 -4.78 -12.00 -25.20
C GLU A 266 -5.77 -10.92 -24.76
N SER A 267 -7.05 -11.29 -24.65
CA SER A 267 -8.13 -10.37 -24.28
C SER A 267 -8.55 -10.54 -22.83
N PHE A 268 -8.50 -9.45 -22.06
CA PHE A 268 -8.86 -9.38 -20.65
C PHE A 268 -9.99 -8.39 -20.46
N LYS A 269 -11.18 -8.91 -20.14
CA LYS A 269 -12.38 -8.11 -19.88
C LYS A 269 -12.69 -8.09 -18.39
N VAL A 270 -12.79 -6.91 -17.79
CA VAL A 270 -13.16 -6.71 -16.38
C VAL A 270 -14.57 -7.25 -16.13
N GLN A 271 -14.74 -7.92 -14.99
CA GLN A 271 -16.04 -8.32 -14.46
C GLN A 271 -16.26 -7.57 -13.15
N ARG A 272 -17.12 -6.55 -13.16
CA ARG A 272 -17.48 -5.81 -11.95
C ARG A 272 -18.61 -6.50 -11.19
N TRP A 273 -18.56 -6.43 -9.87
CA TRP A 273 -19.67 -6.83 -9.01
C TRP A 273 -20.51 -5.63 -8.55
N ILE A 274 -19.92 -4.44 -8.50
CA ILE A 274 -20.61 -3.17 -8.24
C ILE A 274 -19.86 -2.01 -8.89
N ASP A 275 -20.56 -0.92 -9.22
CA ASP A 275 -19.94 0.37 -9.51
C ASP A 275 -20.69 1.48 -8.75
N PRO A 276 -20.16 1.93 -7.60
CA PRO A 276 -20.78 2.99 -6.82
C PRO A 276 -20.92 4.32 -7.58
N SER A 277 -20.07 4.58 -8.58
CA SER A 277 -20.11 5.83 -9.35
C SER A 277 -21.36 5.94 -10.22
N LEU A 278 -21.99 4.82 -10.60
CA LEU A 278 -23.30 4.82 -11.27
C LEU A 278 -24.44 5.32 -10.37
N MET A 279 -24.23 5.26 -9.05
CA MET A 279 -25.14 5.83 -8.04
C MET A 279 -24.65 7.20 -7.54
N GLY A 280 -23.65 7.80 -8.20
CA GLY A 280 -23.06 9.09 -7.83
C GLY A 280 -22.11 9.05 -6.63
N TRP A 281 -21.65 7.86 -6.22
CA TRP A 281 -20.68 7.68 -5.14
C TRP A 281 -19.27 7.50 -5.73
N TRP A 282 -18.42 8.51 -5.59
CA TRP A 282 -17.12 8.57 -6.24
C TRP A 282 -16.00 8.18 -5.26
N SER A 283 -15.24 7.14 -5.61
CA SER A 283 -14.12 6.66 -4.79
C SER A 283 -12.94 7.63 -4.84
N GLY A 284 -12.23 7.77 -3.74
CA GLY A 284 -10.97 8.50 -3.72
C GLY A 284 -10.10 8.18 -2.53
N ASP A 285 -8.81 8.44 -2.70
CA ASP A 285 -7.76 8.33 -1.70
C ASP A 285 -7.11 9.69 -1.59
N HIS A 286 -7.32 10.36 -0.47
CA HIS A 286 -6.80 11.70 -0.28
C HIS A 286 -5.34 11.74 0.21
N HIS A 287 -4.68 10.58 0.34
CA HIS A 287 -3.31 10.51 0.82
C HIS A 287 -2.50 9.43 0.10
N ILE A 288 -1.83 9.84 -0.98
CA ILE A 288 -0.80 9.05 -1.67
C ILE A 288 0.44 9.93 -1.88
N HIS A 289 1.60 9.34 -2.12
CA HIS A 289 2.86 10.05 -2.30
C HIS A 289 3.55 9.65 -3.59
N ALA A 290 4.22 10.60 -4.24
CA ALA A 290 5.08 10.34 -5.39
C ALA A 290 6.51 9.93 -5.02
N ALA A 291 6.92 10.06 -3.75
CA ALA A 291 8.31 9.86 -3.34
C ALA A 291 8.43 9.44 -1.87
N GLY A 292 9.59 8.91 -1.48
CA GLY A 292 9.87 8.44 -0.12
C GLY A 292 9.26 7.07 0.22
N CYS A 293 9.58 6.54 1.41
CA CYS A 293 9.17 5.20 1.84
C CYS A 293 9.61 4.10 0.84
N ALA A 294 8.67 3.32 0.31
CA ALA A 294 8.98 2.31 -0.71
C ALA A 294 9.23 2.93 -2.10
N HIS A 295 8.81 4.18 -2.34
CA HIS A 295 9.21 4.90 -3.54
C HIS A 295 10.69 5.24 -3.52
N TYR A 296 11.19 5.55 -4.71
CA TYR A 296 12.55 5.97 -4.89
C TYR A 296 12.82 7.24 -4.07
N THR A 297 13.77 7.18 -3.13
CA THR A 297 14.34 8.40 -2.54
C THR A 297 15.18 9.13 -3.59
N ASN A 298 15.82 8.40 -4.52
CA ASN A 298 16.43 8.91 -5.75
C ASN A 298 16.74 7.71 -6.71
N PRO A 299 16.37 7.73 -8.01
CA PRO A 299 17.33 8.10 -9.08
C PRO A 299 17.19 9.51 -9.61
N THR A 300 16.37 10.31 -8.93
CA THR A 300 15.93 11.64 -9.32
C THR A 300 14.74 12.16 -8.48
N GLU A 301 14.27 11.37 -7.49
CA GLU A 301 13.45 11.78 -6.31
C GLU A 301 11.91 11.65 -6.42
N GLY A 302 11.44 10.64 -7.15
CA GLY A 302 10.07 10.15 -7.06
C GLY A 302 9.57 9.45 -8.33
N VAL A 303 8.25 9.31 -8.42
CA VAL A 303 7.50 8.96 -9.63
C VAL A 303 6.72 10.19 -10.09
N HIS A 304 6.44 10.29 -11.38
CA HIS A 304 5.73 11.45 -11.93
C HIS A 304 4.23 11.22 -11.97
N ALA A 305 3.46 12.31 -12.16
CA ALA A 305 2.01 12.28 -12.26
C ALA A 305 1.46 11.21 -13.24
N PRO A 306 2.02 10.97 -14.44
CA PRO A 306 1.55 9.92 -15.34
C PRO A 306 1.70 8.51 -14.76
N ASP A 307 2.77 8.27 -14.00
CA ASP A 307 3.02 6.97 -13.36
C ASP A 307 1.98 6.75 -12.25
N MET A 308 1.74 7.75 -11.41
CA MET A 308 0.74 7.66 -10.34
C MET A 308 -0.69 7.52 -10.89
N MET A 309 -1.02 8.28 -11.94
CA MET A 309 -2.33 8.20 -12.59
C MET A 309 -2.59 6.80 -13.17
N ARG A 310 -1.57 6.15 -13.74
CA ARG A 310 -1.69 4.78 -14.23
C ARG A 310 -2.13 3.80 -13.14
N HIS A 311 -1.60 3.95 -11.92
CA HIS A 311 -2.00 3.13 -10.77
C HIS A 311 -3.43 3.46 -10.33
N CYS A 312 -3.82 4.74 -10.30
CA CYS A 312 -5.20 5.15 -10.02
C CYS A 312 -6.20 4.54 -11.02
N LEU A 313 -5.88 4.57 -12.32
CA LEU A 313 -6.71 4.00 -13.39
C LEU A 313 -6.87 2.48 -13.24
N GLY A 314 -5.77 1.78 -12.91
CA GLY A 314 -5.72 0.33 -12.74
C GLY A 314 -6.43 -0.16 -11.48
N GLU A 315 -6.44 0.64 -10.41
CA GLU A 315 -7.18 0.37 -9.17
C GLU A 315 -8.59 0.98 -9.15
N ASP A 316 -9.03 1.55 -10.27
CA ASP A 316 -10.31 2.24 -10.46
C ASP A 316 -10.61 3.33 -9.42
N LEU A 317 -9.57 4.01 -8.98
CA LEU A 317 -9.63 5.08 -8.01
C LEU A 317 -9.97 6.40 -8.70
N LYS A 318 -11.17 6.97 -8.45
CA LYS A 318 -11.63 8.16 -9.19
C LYS A 318 -10.90 9.43 -8.78
N VAL A 319 -10.46 9.55 -7.54
CA VAL A 319 -9.69 10.70 -7.05
C VAL A 319 -8.45 10.21 -6.31
N GLY A 320 -7.26 10.65 -6.75
CA GLY A 320 -6.00 10.48 -6.01
C GLY A 320 -5.43 11.84 -5.64
N ALA A 321 -5.21 12.11 -4.35
CA ALA A 321 -4.51 13.31 -3.90
C ALA A 321 -3.05 12.97 -3.56
N ASN A 322 -2.15 13.36 -4.45
CA ASN A 322 -0.72 13.13 -4.34
C ASN A 322 -0.07 14.19 -3.44
N LEU A 323 0.11 13.85 -2.17
CA LEU A 323 0.59 14.77 -1.16
C LEU A 323 2.10 14.91 -1.21
N THR A 324 2.56 16.15 -1.42
CA THR A 324 3.97 16.52 -1.27
C THR A 324 4.33 16.55 0.21
N TRP A 325 5.51 16.02 0.56
CA TRP A 325 5.88 15.79 1.96
C TRP A 325 7.41 15.77 2.17
N GLY A 326 7.85 15.74 3.42
CA GLY A 326 9.19 16.11 3.86
C GLY A 326 10.38 15.49 3.12
N PRO A 327 10.50 14.16 2.96
CA PRO A 327 11.70 13.50 2.42
C PRO A 327 12.11 13.95 1.01
N CYS A 328 11.17 14.42 0.18
CA CYS A 328 11.44 14.92 -1.16
C CYS A 328 10.71 16.24 -1.46
N PHE A 329 10.30 16.99 -0.42
CA PHE A 329 9.46 18.18 -0.55
C PHE A 329 10.04 19.19 -1.53
N ASP A 330 11.34 19.50 -1.39
CA ASP A 330 11.97 20.55 -2.19
C ASP A 330 12.05 20.23 -3.68
N TYR A 331 12.07 18.95 -4.05
CA TYR A 331 11.90 18.50 -5.42
C TYR A 331 10.41 18.46 -5.81
N GLN A 332 9.58 17.78 -5.02
CA GLN A 332 8.18 17.50 -5.37
C GLN A 332 7.27 18.74 -5.41
N LYS A 333 7.61 19.80 -4.66
CA LYS A 333 6.82 21.05 -4.63
C LYS A 333 6.62 21.69 -6.00
N GLN A 334 7.47 21.39 -6.98
CA GLN A 334 7.32 21.90 -8.35
C GLN A 334 6.06 21.38 -9.07
N PHE A 335 5.49 20.26 -8.63
CA PHE A 335 4.31 19.64 -9.24
C PHE A 335 2.98 20.21 -8.70
N PHE A 336 3.01 20.96 -7.61
CA PHE A 336 1.82 21.61 -7.07
C PHE A 336 1.41 22.81 -7.93
N THR A 337 0.14 22.85 -8.32
CA THR A 337 -0.44 23.95 -9.12
C THR A 337 -1.68 24.59 -8.47
N GLY A 338 -2.17 24.05 -7.36
CA GLY A 338 -3.46 24.43 -6.78
C GLY A 338 -4.66 24.08 -7.65
N LYS A 339 -4.50 23.19 -8.63
CA LYS A 339 -5.52 22.70 -9.57
C LYS A 339 -5.32 21.21 -9.82
N ASP A 340 -6.31 20.58 -10.45
CA ASP A 340 -6.20 19.20 -10.93
C ASP A 340 -5.03 19.08 -11.92
N ASP A 341 -4.27 18.01 -11.83
CA ASP A 341 -3.11 17.78 -12.70
C ASP A 341 -3.57 17.53 -14.14
N SER A 342 -2.77 17.99 -15.10
CA SER A 342 -2.96 17.79 -16.54
C SER A 342 -3.11 16.33 -16.98
N VAL A 343 -2.59 15.37 -16.20
CA VAL A 343 -2.74 13.93 -16.49
C VAL A 343 -4.13 13.39 -16.14
N SER A 344 -4.98 14.20 -15.51
CA SER A 344 -6.35 13.86 -15.17
C SER A 344 -7.15 13.44 -16.41
N GLN A 345 -7.90 12.35 -16.30
CA GLN A 345 -8.69 11.75 -17.37
C GLN A 345 -10.08 11.47 -16.83
N LEU A 346 -11.04 12.37 -17.06
CA LEU A 346 -12.38 12.24 -16.48
C LEU A 346 -12.99 10.84 -16.72
N PRO A 347 -13.54 10.17 -15.69
CA PRO A 347 -13.78 10.67 -14.33
C PRO A 347 -12.65 10.37 -13.31
N TYR A 348 -11.40 10.21 -13.75
CA TYR A 348 -10.23 10.00 -12.90
C TYR A 348 -9.45 11.29 -12.76
N LEU A 349 -9.31 11.76 -11.52
CA LEU A 349 -8.65 13.00 -11.17
C LEU A 349 -7.41 12.70 -10.33
N LEU A 350 -6.30 13.34 -10.67
CA LEU A 350 -5.10 13.37 -9.85
C LEU A 350 -4.82 14.83 -9.49
N ARG A 351 -4.49 15.11 -8.23
CA ARG A 351 -4.12 16.45 -7.81
C ARG A 351 -3.02 16.42 -6.76
N TYR A 352 -2.12 17.40 -6.81
CA TYR A 352 -1.10 17.58 -5.79
C TYR A 352 -1.60 18.50 -4.68
N ASP A 353 -1.36 18.08 -3.44
CA ASP A 353 -1.63 18.82 -2.20
C ASP A 353 -0.49 18.55 -1.20
N VAL A 354 -0.67 18.76 0.11
CA VAL A 354 0.42 18.65 1.11
C VAL A 354 0.07 17.71 2.25
N GLU A 355 1.00 16.85 2.62
CA GLU A 355 1.03 16.21 3.95
C GLU A 355 2.10 16.93 4.77
N VAL A 356 1.73 17.42 5.94
CA VAL A 356 2.64 18.07 6.89
C VAL A 356 3.37 16.98 7.69
N SER A 357 4.30 16.31 7.02
CA SER A 357 5.20 15.27 7.54
C SER A 357 6.66 15.57 7.25
N GLY A 358 7.51 15.57 8.28
CA GLY A 358 8.89 16.07 8.20
C GLY A 358 9.05 17.61 8.14
N PHE A 359 7.99 18.36 8.48
CA PHE A 359 7.94 19.82 8.66
C PHE A 359 8.02 20.19 10.15
N GLY A 360 7.79 21.44 10.56
CA GLY A 360 7.84 21.81 11.99
C GLY A 360 6.98 20.93 12.90
N SER A 361 5.72 20.67 12.55
CA SER A 361 4.73 19.98 13.40
C SER A 361 4.74 18.46 13.33
N HIS A 362 5.65 17.85 12.57
CA HIS A 362 5.61 16.41 12.31
C HIS A 362 5.67 15.52 13.58
N GLN A 363 6.32 15.99 14.66
CA GLN A 363 6.39 15.25 15.93
C GLN A 363 5.11 15.40 16.78
N SER A 364 4.29 16.39 16.45
CA SER A 364 3.04 16.70 17.14
C SER A 364 1.84 16.02 16.48
N GLY A 365 1.88 15.85 15.16
CA GLY A 365 0.91 15.08 14.38
C GLY A 365 1.01 15.48 12.90
N HIS A 366 0.85 14.52 12.01
CA HIS A 366 0.84 14.77 10.57
C HIS A 366 -0.54 15.24 10.15
N LEU A 367 -0.58 16.17 9.19
CA LEU A 367 -1.81 16.77 8.69
C LEU A 367 -1.91 16.61 7.18
N CYS A 368 -3.05 16.16 6.69
CA CYS A 368 -3.42 16.29 5.29
C CYS A 368 -4.03 17.67 5.06
N LEU A 369 -3.47 18.44 4.11
CA LEU A 369 -3.96 19.75 3.70
C LEU A 369 -4.39 19.69 2.24
N LEU A 370 -5.69 19.55 2.03
CA LEU A 370 -6.29 19.35 0.71
C LEU A 370 -6.89 20.65 0.18
N ARG A 371 -6.95 20.77 -1.15
CA ARG A 371 -7.55 21.93 -1.83
C ARG A 371 -6.82 23.24 -1.49
N LEU A 372 -5.51 23.16 -1.26
CA LEU A 372 -4.69 24.35 -1.05
C LEU A 372 -4.65 25.20 -2.33
N LYS A 373 -4.56 26.52 -2.16
CA LYS A 373 -4.29 27.47 -3.26
C LYS A 373 -2.80 27.77 -3.36
N GLN A 374 -2.13 27.80 -2.22
CA GLN A 374 -0.70 27.98 -2.04
C GLN A 374 -0.19 26.90 -1.09
N GLN A 375 0.81 26.13 -1.53
CA GLN A 375 1.40 25.07 -0.71
C GLN A 375 2.42 25.56 0.32
N MET A 376 2.99 26.76 0.13
CA MET A 376 4.07 27.25 0.98
C MET A 376 3.52 28.06 2.15
N PHE A 377 3.78 27.60 3.37
CA PHE A 377 3.58 28.41 4.55
C PHE A 377 4.41 29.73 4.45
N PRO A 378 3.95 30.87 4.99
CA PRO A 378 4.73 32.11 4.94
C PRO A 378 6.07 32.00 5.69
N GLY A 379 7.09 32.74 5.25
CA GLY A 379 8.36 32.88 5.99
C GLY A 379 9.57 32.15 5.40
N GLY A 380 9.42 31.38 4.32
CA GLY A 380 10.56 30.81 3.60
C GLY A 380 10.17 30.02 2.34
N ALA A 381 11.14 29.26 1.82
CA ALA A 381 11.03 28.54 0.55
C ALA A 381 11.23 27.01 0.68
N SER A 382 11.35 26.47 1.89
CA SER A 382 11.56 25.04 2.19
C SER A 382 10.77 24.63 3.44
N LYS A 383 10.71 23.34 3.76
CA LYS A 383 9.91 22.81 4.90
C LYS A 383 10.34 23.31 6.29
N HIS A 384 11.53 23.89 6.43
CA HIS A 384 12.16 24.21 7.72
C HIS A 384 11.55 25.40 8.50
N HIS A 385 10.74 26.25 7.86
CA HIS A 385 10.12 27.41 8.51
C HIS A 385 8.65 27.18 8.92
N TRP A 386 8.14 25.95 8.78
CA TRP A 386 6.75 25.64 9.10
C TRP A 386 6.52 25.59 10.61
N PRO A 387 5.32 25.94 11.10
CA PRO A 387 4.96 25.87 12.51
C PRO A 387 5.13 24.46 13.09
N LYS A 388 5.43 24.40 14.38
CA LYS A 388 5.48 23.17 15.19
C LYS A 388 4.15 22.84 15.84
N LEU A 389 3.34 23.84 16.16
CA LEU A 389 1.98 23.66 16.65
C LEU A 389 1.03 23.37 15.48
N CYS A 390 0.30 22.24 15.53
CA CYS A 390 -0.65 21.86 14.48
C CYS A 390 -1.69 22.96 14.22
N LEU A 391 -2.25 23.58 15.27
CA LEU A 391 -3.27 24.63 15.16
C LEU A 391 -2.81 25.82 14.29
N ASN A 392 -1.53 26.20 14.34
CA ASN A 392 -1.00 27.30 13.55
C ASN A 392 -0.97 26.96 12.05
N THR A 393 -0.61 25.72 11.71
CA THR A 393 -0.71 25.20 10.34
C THR A 393 -2.16 25.11 9.87
N LEU A 394 -3.06 24.59 10.71
CA LEU A 394 -4.49 24.50 10.40
C LEU A 394 -5.08 25.89 10.15
N ARG A 395 -4.81 26.87 11.01
CA ARG A 395 -5.27 28.27 10.86
C ARG A 395 -4.87 28.84 9.50
N TRP A 396 -3.62 28.63 9.08
CA TRP A 396 -3.15 29.08 7.76
C TRP A 396 -3.90 28.38 6.62
N ALA A 397 -3.99 27.05 6.66
CA ALA A 397 -4.66 26.28 5.60
C ALA A 397 -6.16 26.63 5.49
N LYS A 398 -6.86 26.75 6.62
CA LYS A 398 -8.29 27.12 6.68
C LYS A 398 -8.54 28.52 6.10
N SER A 399 -7.63 29.47 6.27
CA SER A 399 -7.76 30.80 5.66
C SER A 399 -7.71 30.78 4.12
N GLN A 400 -7.20 29.71 3.51
CA GLN A 400 -7.26 29.51 2.05
C GLN A 400 -8.54 28.82 1.57
N GLY A 401 -9.26 28.18 2.49
CA GLY A 401 -10.45 27.36 2.23
C GLY A 401 -10.13 25.87 2.13
N ALA A 402 -8.95 25.45 2.57
CA ALA A 402 -8.53 24.06 2.55
C ALA A 402 -9.50 23.15 3.33
N LEU A 403 -9.50 21.88 2.95
CA LEU A 403 -10.06 20.78 3.72
C LEU A 403 -8.89 20.13 4.48
N VAL A 404 -8.99 20.05 5.81
CA VAL A 404 -7.84 19.65 6.65
C VAL A 404 -8.21 18.62 7.72
N GLY A 405 -7.25 17.74 8.03
CA GLY A 405 -7.40 16.69 9.03
C GLY A 405 -6.07 16.00 9.36
N PRO A 406 -5.97 15.29 10.49
CA PRO A 406 -4.81 14.45 10.77
C PRO A 406 -4.75 13.25 9.82
N ALA A 407 -3.53 12.93 9.38
CA ALA A 407 -3.21 11.71 8.64
C ALA A 407 -3.09 10.50 9.60
N HIS A 408 -3.19 9.28 9.05
CA HIS A 408 -2.94 7.98 9.71
C HIS A 408 -3.31 7.97 11.19
N THR A 409 -4.58 8.32 11.46
CA THR A 409 -5.09 8.75 12.77
C THR A 409 -4.59 7.90 13.94
N GLY A 410 -4.53 6.58 13.76
CA GLY A 410 -4.20 5.64 14.82
C GLY A 410 -2.75 5.71 15.33
N TRP A 411 -1.80 6.31 14.61
CA TRP A 411 -0.41 6.34 15.10
C TRP A 411 -0.23 7.21 16.34
N GLY A 412 0.19 6.58 17.43
CA GLY A 412 0.33 7.22 18.75
C GLY A 412 -0.93 7.10 19.60
N LEU A 413 -1.99 6.50 19.04
CA LEU A 413 -3.27 6.26 19.70
C LEU A 413 -3.50 4.78 20.04
N THR A 414 -2.42 4.01 20.18
CA THR A 414 -2.44 2.59 20.50
C THR A 414 -3.37 2.27 21.68
N GLN A 415 -4.21 1.26 21.48
CA GLN A 415 -5.12 0.68 22.47
C GLN A 415 -4.75 -0.78 22.73
N THR A 416 -4.91 -1.22 23.98
CA THR A 416 -4.62 -2.60 24.43
C THR A 416 -5.79 -3.57 24.25
N THR A 417 -6.98 -3.06 23.97
CA THR A 417 -8.22 -3.80 23.75
C THR A 417 -8.82 -3.46 22.37
N ASP A 418 -9.68 -4.34 21.86
CA ASP A 418 -10.54 -4.11 20.70
C ASP A 418 -11.93 -3.55 21.08
N ASP A 419 -12.17 -3.29 22.37
CA ASP A 419 -13.36 -2.56 22.85
C ASP A 419 -13.49 -1.18 22.19
N LEU A 420 -14.68 -0.86 21.72
CA LEU A 420 -14.98 0.40 21.07
C LEU A 420 -16.39 0.89 21.47
N PRO A 421 -16.51 1.97 22.26
CA PRO A 421 -15.43 2.79 22.81
C PRO A 421 -14.65 2.09 23.94
N THR A 422 -13.35 2.38 24.02
CA THR A 422 -12.51 2.10 25.19
C THR A 422 -12.13 3.40 25.89
N TYR A 423 -12.08 3.37 27.23
CA TYR A 423 -11.74 4.54 28.05
C TYR A 423 -10.26 4.52 28.49
N GLU A 424 -9.43 3.69 27.86
CA GLU A 424 -7.98 3.78 27.94
C GLU A 424 -7.53 5.08 27.27
N VAL A 425 -6.85 5.96 28.01
CA VAL A 425 -6.26 7.17 27.44
C VAL A 425 -4.98 6.78 26.71
N PRO A 426 -4.88 7.00 25.39
CA PRO A 426 -3.73 6.56 24.61
C PRO A 426 -2.45 7.31 25.00
N PRO A 427 -1.29 6.83 24.51
CA PRO A 427 -0.01 7.46 24.79
C PRO A 427 0.16 8.87 24.20
N PHE A 428 -0.39 9.16 23.01
CA PHE A 428 -0.13 10.36 22.21
C PHE A 428 1.35 10.54 21.80
N ASP A 429 2.04 9.42 21.53
CA ASP A 429 3.51 9.35 21.45
C ASP A 429 4.08 9.15 20.04
N SER A 430 3.26 9.25 18.99
CA SER A 430 3.70 9.11 17.59
C SER A 430 3.16 10.25 16.71
N ILE A 431 2.78 9.97 15.46
CA ILE A 431 2.60 10.97 14.40
C ILE A 431 1.15 11.13 13.89
N GLY A 432 0.17 10.36 14.37
CA GLY A 432 -1.22 10.42 13.91
C GLY A 432 -2.01 11.59 14.52
N ALA A 433 -3.27 11.36 14.88
CA ALA A 433 -4.19 12.38 15.36
C ALA A 433 -3.97 12.81 16.83
N ASN A 434 -2.74 13.19 17.21
CA ASN A 434 -2.47 13.52 18.60
C ASN A 434 -3.04 14.89 19.00
N GLU A 435 -2.53 15.99 18.43
CA GLU A 435 -2.99 17.36 18.78
C GLU A 435 -4.45 17.61 18.38
N TYR A 436 -5.04 16.73 17.56
CA TYR A 436 -6.47 16.71 17.26
C TYR A 436 -7.35 16.89 18.51
N ILE A 437 -6.99 16.25 19.63
CA ILE A 437 -7.79 16.33 20.86
C ILE A 437 -7.91 17.76 21.40
N ALA A 438 -6.92 18.62 21.14
CA ALA A 438 -6.95 20.04 21.45
C ALA A 438 -7.52 20.86 20.27
N ASP A 439 -7.06 20.60 19.05
CA ASP A 439 -7.41 21.35 17.84
C ASP A 439 -8.91 21.34 17.55
N VAL A 440 -9.58 20.20 17.78
CA VAL A 440 -11.03 20.03 17.54
C VAL A 440 -11.89 21.01 18.35
N THR A 441 -11.35 21.56 19.45
CA THR A 441 -12.05 22.52 20.32
C THR A 441 -11.99 23.97 19.82
N HIS A 442 -11.25 24.22 18.73
CA HIS A 442 -10.96 25.56 18.23
C HIS A 442 -11.75 25.88 16.96
N MET A 443 -12.07 27.17 16.86
CA MET A 443 -12.55 27.79 15.63
C MET A 443 -11.47 28.75 15.13
N VAL A 444 -11.20 28.77 13.83
CA VAL A 444 -10.15 29.59 13.20
C VAL A 444 -10.71 30.37 12.01
N PRO A 445 -10.08 31.49 11.60
CA PRO A 445 -10.54 32.25 10.44
C PRO A 445 -10.54 31.43 9.15
N GLY A 446 -11.68 31.41 8.47
CA GLY A 446 -11.83 30.91 7.10
C GLY A 446 -11.47 31.96 6.05
N PRO A 447 -11.74 31.69 4.75
CA PRO A 447 -11.36 32.57 3.64
C PRO A 447 -11.97 33.97 3.67
N ASP A 448 -13.14 34.10 4.27
CA ASP A 448 -13.87 35.36 4.43
C ASP A 448 -13.71 35.96 5.83
N GLY A 449 -12.76 35.44 6.62
CA GLY A 449 -12.52 35.82 8.00
C GLY A 449 -13.55 35.28 9.00
N LYS A 450 -14.63 34.60 8.54
CA LYS A 450 -15.57 33.96 9.46
C LYS A 450 -14.93 32.76 10.12
N LEU A 451 -15.21 32.58 11.40
CA LEU A 451 -14.71 31.46 12.17
C LEU A 451 -15.32 30.14 11.68
N VAL A 452 -14.47 29.17 11.40
CA VAL A 452 -14.80 27.80 10.98
C VAL A 452 -14.07 26.81 11.89
N PRO A 453 -14.53 25.54 12.02
CA PRO A 453 -13.79 24.54 12.78
C PRO A 453 -12.35 24.38 12.29
N ALA A 454 -11.41 24.23 13.22
CA ALA A 454 -9.99 24.05 12.89
C ALA A 454 -9.71 22.73 12.15
N VAL A 455 -10.49 21.69 12.43
CA VAL A 455 -10.36 20.35 11.84
C VAL A 455 -11.65 20.00 11.11
N ASP A 456 -11.57 19.53 9.86
CA ASP A 456 -12.72 19.09 9.08
C ASP A 456 -12.95 17.57 9.19
N PHE A 457 -11.88 16.77 9.10
CA PHE A 457 -11.96 15.31 9.09
C PHE A 457 -10.81 14.64 9.83
N LEU A 458 -10.89 13.32 10.05
CA LEU A 458 -9.79 12.44 10.44
C LEU A 458 -9.60 11.35 9.37
N SER A 459 -8.36 11.02 9.06
CA SER A 459 -8.03 9.93 8.14
C SER A 459 -8.24 8.55 8.76
N MET A 460 -8.80 7.61 8.01
CA MET A 460 -9.13 6.26 8.47
C MET A 460 -8.66 5.21 7.47
N VAL A 461 -8.80 3.93 7.84
CA VAL A 461 -8.67 2.74 6.99
C VAL A 461 -7.21 2.30 6.77
N ASP A 462 -6.23 3.15 7.05
CA ASP A 462 -4.82 2.85 6.89
C ASP A 462 -4.10 2.41 8.18
N THR A 463 -4.71 2.57 9.35
CA THR A 463 -4.20 2.13 10.67
C THR A 463 -5.23 1.26 11.42
N PRO A 464 -4.91 0.67 12.59
CA PRO A 464 -5.85 -0.19 13.31
C PRO A 464 -7.16 0.52 13.69
N TYR A 465 -8.31 -0.07 13.31
CA TYR A 465 -9.63 0.58 13.44
C TYR A 465 -9.95 1.13 14.83
N VAL A 466 -9.55 0.43 15.90
CA VAL A 466 -9.84 0.85 17.28
C VAL A 466 -8.98 2.05 17.69
N TRP A 467 -7.77 2.19 17.15
CA TRP A 467 -6.91 3.35 17.38
C TRP A 467 -7.45 4.60 16.67
N GLU A 468 -8.08 4.40 15.50
CA GLU A 468 -8.68 5.47 14.71
C GLU A 468 -10.05 5.92 15.24
N LEU A 469 -10.99 4.97 15.40
CA LEU A 469 -12.39 5.27 15.70
C LEU A 469 -12.59 5.75 17.14
N ASN A 470 -11.76 5.34 18.10
CA ASN A 470 -12.01 5.60 19.51
C ASN A 470 -11.99 7.11 19.82
N ILE A 471 -10.93 7.82 19.42
CA ILE A 471 -10.83 9.27 19.63
C ILE A 471 -11.95 10.04 18.91
N TRP A 472 -12.35 9.57 17.72
CA TRP A 472 -13.46 10.16 16.98
C TRP A 472 -14.78 9.96 17.72
N TYR A 473 -15.09 8.75 18.20
CA TYR A 473 -16.30 8.48 18.97
C TYR A 473 -16.38 9.32 20.25
N HIS A 474 -15.26 9.44 20.98
CA HIS A 474 -15.21 10.29 22.19
C HIS A 474 -15.47 11.77 21.89
N THR A 475 -14.90 12.29 20.79
CA THR A 475 -15.11 13.70 20.40
C THR A 475 -16.52 13.95 19.85
N LEU A 476 -17.11 13.00 19.11
CA LEU A 476 -18.52 13.06 18.71
C LEU A 476 -19.48 13.05 19.92
N ASN A 477 -19.19 12.23 20.93
CA ASN A 477 -19.95 12.19 22.19
C ASN A 477 -19.88 13.51 22.97
N CYS A 478 -18.80 14.26 22.81
CA CYS A 478 -18.64 15.63 23.32
C CYS A 478 -19.38 16.68 22.48
N GLY A 479 -19.97 16.28 21.34
CA GLY A 479 -20.74 17.11 20.43
C GLY A 479 -19.90 17.87 19.40
N PHE A 480 -18.63 17.52 19.22
CA PHE A 480 -17.88 17.95 18.04
C PHE A 480 -18.43 17.23 16.80
N ARG A 481 -18.31 17.86 15.64
CA ARG A 481 -18.88 17.39 14.39
C ARG A 481 -17.81 17.27 13.30
N THR A 482 -16.68 16.66 13.62
CA THR A 482 -15.66 16.29 12.63
C THR A 482 -16.13 15.11 11.79
N ARG A 483 -15.53 14.93 10.62
CA ARG A 483 -15.83 13.86 9.67
C ARG A 483 -14.73 12.80 9.63
N ILE A 484 -14.97 11.72 8.91
CA ILE A 484 -13.94 10.76 8.52
C ILE A 484 -13.78 10.72 7.01
N SER A 485 -12.55 10.42 6.57
CA SER A 485 -12.19 10.14 5.18
C SER A 485 -11.19 8.99 5.14
N GLY A 486 -11.32 8.07 4.19
CA GLY A 486 -10.45 6.90 4.04
C GLY A 486 -9.21 7.23 3.22
N GLU A 487 -8.07 6.70 3.65
CA GLU A 487 -6.79 6.90 2.98
C GLU A 487 -5.96 5.62 2.95
N THR A 488 -4.90 5.62 2.14
CA THR A 488 -3.92 4.52 2.12
C THR A 488 -2.56 4.90 2.69
N ASP A 489 -2.22 6.20 2.63
CA ASP A 489 -0.85 6.70 2.78
C ASP A 489 0.11 5.86 1.91
N PHE A 490 -0.23 5.73 0.63
CA PHE A 490 0.55 4.93 -0.31
C PHE A 490 1.86 5.66 -0.66
N PRO A 491 3.04 5.02 -0.60
CA PRO A 491 3.31 3.63 -0.25
C PRO A 491 3.91 3.48 1.15
N CYS A 492 3.72 4.46 2.04
CA CYS A 492 4.34 4.52 3.36
C CYS A 492 3.69 3.57 4.35
N ILE A 493 2.37 3.63 4.49
CA ILE A 493 1.64 2.67 5.32
C ILE A 493 1.32 1.44 4.50
N TYR A 494 0.65 1.55 3.37
CA TYR A 494 0.46 0.39 2.48
C TYR A 494 1.22 0.56 1.18
N GLY A 495 2.13 -0.38 0.91
CA GLY A 495 2.91 -0.39 -0.32
C GLY A 495 2.25 -1.21 -1.43
N GLU A 496 1.16 -1.93 -1.16
CA GLU A 496 0.62 -2.92 -2.09
C GLU A 496 -0.08 -2.25 -3.28
N ARG A 497 -0.96 -1.26 -3.04
CA ARG A 497 -1.79 -0.57 -4.05
C ARG A 497 -2.28 0.79 -3.53
N VAL A 498 -2.54 1.73 -4.43
CA VAL A 498 -3.28 2.97 -4.10
C VAL A 498 -4.75 2.66 -3.82
N GLY A 499 -5.39 3.47 -2.97
CA GLY A 499 -6.81 3.33 -2.65
C GLY A 499 -7.16 2.02 -1.94
N LEU A 500 -6.28 1.44 -1.13
CA LEU A 500 -6.67 0.33 -0.26
C LEU A 500 -7.64 0.80 0.81
N GLY A 501 -7.34 1.93 1.44
CA GLY A 501 -8.33 2.73 2.13
C GLY A 501 -8.82 3.84 1.23
N ARG A 502 -10.13 4.07 1.25
CA ARG A 502 -10.79 5.00 0.32
C ARG A 502 -12.06 5.57 0.92
N SER A 503 -12.38 6.79 0.49
CA SER A 503 -13.65 7.46 0.70
C SER A 503 -14.54 7.31 -0.53
N TYR A 504 -15.85 7.15 -0.31
CA TYR A 504 -16.87 7.24 -1.34
C TYR A 504 -17.73 8.46 -1.09
N VAL A 505 -17.56 9.49 -1.91
CA VAL A 505 -18.26 10.77 -1.76
C VAL A 505 -19.45 10.84 -2.69
N LYS A 506 -20.63 11.14 -2.14
CA LYS A 506 -21.85 11.33 -2.93
C LYS A 506 -21.88 12.71 -3.56
N LEU A 507 -21.97 12.77 -4.88
CA LEU A 507 -22.20 14.00 -5.64
C LEU A 507 -23.46 13.85 -6.51
N ASP A 508 -24.25 14.92 -6.59
CA ASP A 508 -25.41 15.00 -7.51
C ASP A 508 -25.01 15.58 -8.88
N LYS A 509 -23.77 16.07 -8.99
CA LYS A 509 -23.18 16.68 -10.18
C LYS A 509 -22.04 15.82 -10.70
N LYS A 510 -21.47 16.25 -11.83
CA LYS A 510 -20.23 15.69 -12.36
C LYS A 510 -19.12 15.80 -11.32
N LEU A 511 -18.28 14.76 -11.23
CA LEU A 511 -17.11 14.76 -10.36
C LEU A 511 -16.15 15.92 -10.71
N THR A 512 -15.82 16.70 -9.68
CA THR A 512 -14.69 17.61 -9.64
C THR A 512 -13.93 17.36 -8.33
N TYR A 513 -12.63 17.66 -8.27
CA TYR A 513 -11.87 17.50 -7.04
C TYR A 513 -12.42 18.37 -5.91
N ASP A 514 -12.74 19.63 -6.22
CA ASP A 514 -13.29 20.59 -5.27
C ASP A 514 -14.62 20.10 -4.67
N ASP A 515 -15.57 19.65 -5.49
CA ASP A 515 -16.86 19.12 -5.00
C ASP A 515 -16.66 17.84 -4.19
N TRP A 516 -15.70 16.99 -4.57
CA TRP A 516 -15.35 15.78 -3.83
C TRP A 516 -14.82 16.12 -2.42
N CYS A 517 -13.91 17.09 -2.31
CA CYS A 517 -13.43 17.60 -1.02
C CYS A 517 -14.56 18.25 -0.19
N GLU A 518 -15.43 19.05 -0.81
CA GLU A 518 -16.57 19.65 -0.08
C GLU A 518 -17.59 18.59 0.39
N GLY A 519 -17.76 17.51 -0.36
CA GLY A 519 -18.52 16.34 0.09
C GLY A 519 -17.91 15.69 1.34
N ILE A 520 -16.57 15.63 1.45
CA ILE A 520 -15.90 15.22 2.69
C ILE A 520 -16.18 16.22 3.81
N ARG A 521 -16.01 17.53 3.58
CA ARG A 521 -16.30 18.57 4.57
C ARG A 521 -17.72 18.47 5.13
N ALA A 522 -18.70 18.23 4.26
CA ALA A 522 -20.09 18.06 4.64
C ALA A 522 -20.34 16.75 5.42
N GLY A 523 -19.50 15.73 5.20
CA GLY A 523 -19.71 14.36 5.69
C GLY A 523 -20.58 13.52 4.77
N ARG A 524 -20.74 13.92 3.50
CA ARG A 524 -21.53 13.19 2.50
C ARG A 524 -20.73 12.03 1.90
N ASN A 525 -20.09 11.25 2.77
CA ASN A 525 -19.21 10.15 2.40
C ASN A 525 -19.20 9.03 3.44
N TYR A 526 -18.82 7.83 3.00
CA TYR A 526 -18.39 6.73 3.87
C TYR A 526 -17.00 6.25 3.47
N VAL A 527 -16.32 5.59 4.39
CA VAL A 527 -14.96 5.05 4.19
C VAL A 527 -14.98 3.53 4.15
N GLY A 528 -14.01 2.90 3.49
CA GLY A 528 -13.80 1.46 3.59
C GLY A 528 -12.71 0.90 2.69
N ASP A 529 -12.59 -0.43 2.68
CA ASP A 529 -11.61 -1.20 1.90
C ASP A 529 -12.02 -1.49 0.44
N GLY A 530 -13.14 -0.89 0.02
CA GLY A 530 -13.79 -1.07 -1.27
C GLY A 530 -14.40 -2.45 -1.53
N ARG A 531 -14.55 -3.28 -0.49
CA ARG A 531 -15.22 -4.59 -0.57
C ARG A 531 -16.55 -4.61 0.16
N SER A 532 -16.92 -3.51 0.81
CA SER A 532 -18.26 -3.25 1.32
C SER A 532 -18.65 -1.79 1.12
N HIS A 533 -19.95 -1.55 0.95
CA HIS A 533 -20.51 -0.25 0.58
C HIS A 533 -21.75 0.06 1.43
N LEU A 534 -21.80 1.29 1.97
CA LEU A 534 -22.88 1.80 2.81
C LEU A 534 -23.54 3.00 2.11
N ILE A 535 -24.45 2.70 1.20
CA ILE A 535 -25.02 3.65 0.23
C ILE A 535 -26.31 4.28 0.76
N ASP A 536 -26.46 5.59 0.52
CA ASP A 536 -27.66 6.38 0.81
C ASP A 536 -28.14 6.30 2.28
N PHE A 537 -27.19 6.17 3.22
CA PHE A 537 -27.46 6.18 4.66
C PHE A 537 -28.23 7.43 5.08
N ARG A 538 -29.36 7.21 5.75
CA ARG A 538 -30.26 8.25 6.24
C ARG A 538 -30.94 7.86 7.55
N VAL A 539 -31.36 8.88 8.29
CA VAL A 539 -32.18 8.76 9.49
C VAL A 539 -33.44 9.58 9.28
N ASP A 540 -34.59 8.92 9.29
CA ASP A 540 -35.87 9.47 8.83
C ASP A 540 -35.75 10.11 7.44
N ASN A 541 -35.98 11.43 7.36
CA ASN A 541 -35.91 12.22 6.15
C ASN A 541 -34.55 12.91 5.93
N VAL A 542 -33.56 12.69 6.80
CA VAL A 542 -32.24 13.33 6.74
C VAL A 542 -31.20 12.35 6.19
N GLU A 543 -30.66 12.67 5.02
CA GLU A 543 -29.53 11.95 4.41
C GLU A 543 -28.20 12.41 5.02
N MET A 544 -27.28 11.47 5.24
CA MET A 544 -25.92 11.77 5.69
C MET A 544 -25.25 12.79 4.77
N GLY A 545 -24.70 13.86 5.35
CA GLY A 545 -24.00 14.94 4.66
C GLY A 545 -24.90 16.01 4.02
N VAL A 546 -26.23 15.90 4.13
CA VAL A 546 -27.19 16.91 3.65
C VAL A 546 -27.66 17.76 4.83
N ASP A 547 -27.79 19.08 4.63
CA ASP A 547 -28.27 20.04 5.63
C ASP A 547 -27.59 19.92 7.01
N GLY A 548 -26.26 19.75 7.00
CA GLY A 548 -25.46 19.60 8.22
C GLY A 548 -25.57 18.22 8.88
N SER A 549 -26.21 17.25 8.21
CA SER A 549 -26.56 15.92 8.74
C SER A 549 -27.40 16.02 10.03
N GLU A 550 -28.30 17.00 10.15
CA GLU A 550 -29.02 17.27 11.39
C GLU A 550 -30.51 16.89 11.31
N LEU A 551 -30.92 15.93 12.14
CA LEU A 551 -32.33 15.63 12.41
C LEU A 551 -32.74 16.29 13.74
N ARG A 552 -33.88 16.96 13.77
CA ARG A 552 -34.40 17.61 14.99
C ARG A 552 -35.62 16.89 15.52
N LEU A 553 -35.58 16.51 16.78
CA LEU A 553 -36.70 15.93 17.51
C LEU A 553 -37.16 16.88 18.60
N ALA A 554 -38.46 17.13 18.70
CA ALA A 554 -39.02 17.98 19.76
C ALA A 554 -38.91 17.34 21.16
N LYS A 555 -38.89 16.00 21.22
CA LYS A 555 -38.77 15.21 22.44
C LYS A 555 -38.14 13.85 22.12
N PRO A 556 -37.67 13.08 23.12
CA PRO A 556 -37.22 11.71 22.92
C PRO A 556 -38.22 10.86 22.14
N GLY A 557 -37.74 9.95 21.31
CA GLY A 557 -38.57 9.17 20.41
C GLY A 557 -37.78 8.12 19.64
N SER A 558 -38.41 7.47 18.67
CA SER A 558 -37.73 6.56 17.75
C SER A 558 -37.58 7.17 16.36
N VAL A 559 -36.50 6.80 15.70
CA VAL A 559 -36.15 7.21 14.34
C VAL A 559 -35.89 5.99 13.47
N LEU A 560 -36.14 6.11 12.18
CA LEU A 560 -35.95 5.05 11.20
C LEU A 560 -34.63 5.23 10.46
N VAL A 561 -33.68 4.34 10.72
CA VAL A 561 -32.41 4.26 10.00
C VAL A 561 -32.59 3.43 8.73
N LYS A 562 -32.11 3.93 7.58
CA LYS A 562 -32.11 3.18 6.31
C LYS A 562 -30.80 3.34 5.56
N ALA A 563 -30.42 2.30 4.83
CA ALA A 563 -29.35 2.34 3.84
C ALA A 563 -29.50 1.21 2.81
N LYS A 564 -28.74 1.32 1.73
CA LYS A 564 -28.45 0.23 0.80
C LYS A 564 -27.05 -0.30 1.09
N VAL A 565 -26.92 -1.60 1.33
CA VAL A 565 -25.64 -2.20 1.70
C VAL A 565 -25.28 -3.35 0.78
N ALA A 566 -24.02 -3.38 0.35
CA ALA A 566 -23.41 -4.49 -0.36
C ALA A 566 -22.08 -4.83 0.29
N ALA A 567 -21.73 -6.11 0.31
CA ALA A 567 -20.41 -6.58 0.74
C ALA A 567 -20.01 -7.79 -0.09
N ARG A 568 -18.71 -8.02 -0.26
CA ARG A 568 -18.21 -9.15 -1.04
C ARG A 568 -17.08 -9.89 -0.32
N LEU A 569 -17.41 -11.07 0.18
CA LEU A 569 -16.45 -12.09 0.63
C LEU A 569 -16.16 -13.10 -0.49
N ASN A 570 -14.98 -13.72 -0.44
CA ASN A 570 -14.76 -14.95 -1.21
C ASN A 570 -15.60 -16.09 -0.64
N SER A 571 -15.95 -17.07 -1.47
CA SER A 571 -16.66 -18.27 -1.01
C SER A 571 -15.85 -18.99 0.06
N GLU A 572 -14.58 -19.24 -0.24
CA GLU A 572 -13.62 -19.76 0.74
C GLU A 572 -12.99 -18.62 1.55
N PRO A 573 -12.86 -18.78 2.89
CA PRO A 573 -12.17 -17.82 3.72
C PRO A 573 -10.70 -17.64 3.34
N ILE A 574 -10.16 -16.44 3.54
CA ILE A 574 -8.72 -16.20 3.39
C ILE A 574 -8.04 -16.74 4.67
N PRO A 575 -7.18 -17.77 4.59
CA PRO A 575 -6.65 -18.45 5.77
C PRO A 575 -5.98 -17.49 6.76
N GLY A 576 -6.42 -17.55 8.01
CA GLY A 576 -5.87 -16.77 9.12
C GLY A 576 -6.16 -15.27 9.10
N LEU A 577 -6.85 -14.74 8.07
CA LEU A 577 -7.08 -13.29 7.99
C LEU A 577 -8.16 -12.81 8.97
N ALA A 578 -9.26 -13.54 9.10
CA ALA A 578 -10.36 -13.16 9.99
C ALA A 578 -9.94 -13.07 11.47
N LYS A 579 -9.08 -14.00 11.91
CA LYS A 579 -8.58 -14.09 13.30
C LYS A 579 -7.27 -13.34 13.53
N ARG A 580 -6.78 -12.61 12.53
CA ARG A 580 -5.52 -11.86 12.64
C ARG A 580 -5.69 -10.74 13.67
N ASN A 581 -4.68 -10.51 14.50
CA ASN A 581 -4.71 -9.41 15.47
C ASN A 581 -5.01 -8.07 14.76
N TYR A 582 -5.89 -7.22 15.31
CA TYR A 582 -6.32 -5.97 14.67
C TYR A 582 -5.17 -4.99 14.40
N ALA A 583 -4.08 -5.08 15.15
CA ALA A 583 -2.87 -4.28 14.98
C ALA A 583 -1.90 -4.86 13.92
N GLN A 584 -2.35 -5.83 13.12
CA GLN A 584 -1.60 -6.37 11.99
C GLN A 584 -2.32 -6.14 10.66
N LYS A 585 -1.57 -5.78 9.62
CA LYS A 585 -2.12 -5.54 8.28
C LYS A 585 -2.75 -6.80 7.65
N PRO A 586 -3.76 -6.63 6.77
CA PRO A 586 -4.51 -5.39 6.59
C PRO A 586 -5.33 -5.08 7.85
N TYR A 587 -5.34 -3.83 8.28
CA TYR A 587 -6.04 -3.38 9.50
C TYR A 587 -7.55 -3.38 9.29
N TRP A 588 -7.98 -2.86 8.14
CA TRP A 588 -9.34 -2.89 7.65
C TRP A 588 -9.45 -3.87 6.48
N HIS A 589 -10.37 -4.81 6.56
CA HIS A 589 -10.66 -5.75 5.49
C HIS A 589 -11.99 -6.47 5.74
N VAL A 590 -12.85 -6.61 4.72
CA VAL A 590 -14.15 -7.30 4.84
C VAL A 590 -14.05 -8.73 5.39
N GLU A 591 -12.96 -9.44 5.10
CA GLU A 591 -12.70 -10.79 5.64
C GLU A 591 -12.59 -10.82 7.17
N ARG A 592 -12.15 -9.73 7.81
CA ARG A 592 -12.15 -9.59 9.27
C ARG A 592 -13.56 -9.47 9.85
N ALA A 593 -14.52 -9.01 9.05
CA ALA A 593 -15.93 -8.93 9.41
C ALA A 593 -16.68 -10.24 9.13
N ARG A 594 -16.03 -11.28 8.59
CA ARG A 594 -16.68 -12.56 8.30
C ARG A 594 -17.18 -13.21 9.59
N ILE A 595 -18.46 -13.56 9.60
CA ILE A 595 -19.04 -14.42 10.63
C ILE A 595 -18.53 -15.85 10.41
N GLU A 596 -17.89 -16.42 11.43
CA GLU A 596 -17.21 -17.73 11.36
C GLU A 596 -18.13 -18.83 10.80
N GLY A 597 -17.60 -19.63 9.87
CA GLY A 597 -18.35 -20.69 9.20
C GLY A 597 -19.35 -20.21 8.14
N THR A 598 -19.42 -18.91 7.85
CA THR A 598 -20.38 -18.35 6.87
C THR A 598 -19.71 -17.42 5.85
N ARG A 599 -20.49 -16.99 4.85
CA ARG A 599 -20.17 -15.88 3.93
C ARG A 599 -20.96 -14.61 4.27
N LYS A 600 -21.26 -14.39 5.56
CA LYS A 600 -22.01 -13.23 6.03
C LYS A 600 -21.12 -12.24 6.76
N VAL A 601 -21.56 -10.99 6.80
CA VAL A 601 -20.97 -9.91 7.60
C VAL A 601 -22.06 -9.20 8.42
N PRO A 602 -21.77 -8.69 9.62
CA PRO A 602 -22.69 -7.89 10.39
C PRO A 602 -22.72 -6.45 9.87
N VAL A 603 -23.93 -5.90 9.69
CA VAL A 603 -24.16 -4.47 9.51
C VAL A 603 -24.70 -3.92 10.82
N GLU A 604 -23.99 -2.97 11.42
CA GLU A 604 -24.28 -2.45 12.75
C GLU A 604 -24.78 -1.00 12.68
N VAL A 605 -25.83 -0.69 13.44
CA VAL A 605 -26.23 0.68 13.75
C VAL A 605 -25.57 1.12 15.03
N ILE A 606 -24.84 2.22 14.96
CA ILE A 606 -24.09 2.79 16.07
C ILE A 606 -24.80 4.04 16.57
N VAL A 607 -25.03 4.12 17.88
CA VAL A 607 -25.50 5.33 18.56
C VAL A 607 -24.53 5.66 19.68
N ASN A 608 -23.95 6.87 19.62
CA ASN A 608 -23.00 7.36 20.64
C ASN A 608 -21.82 6.41 20.93
N GLY A 609 -21.41 5.64 19.92
CA GLY A 609 -20.28 4.70 19.96
C GLY A 609 -20.65 3.25 20.18
N TYR A 610 -21.91 2.95 20.53
CA TYR A 610 -22.37 1.60 20.86
C TYR A 610 -23.24 1.01 19.76
N THR A 611 -23.07 -0.29 19.47
CA THR A 611 -23.98 -1.04 18.58
C THR A 611 -25.34 -1.21 19.27
N ILE A 612 -26.39 -0.58 18.72
CA ILE A 612 -27.76 -0.68 19.26
C ILE A 612 -28.65 -1.64 18.50
N ALA A 613 -28.28 -1.97 17.26
CA ALA A 613 -28.99 -2.90 16.40
C ALA A 613 -28.00 -3.44 15.36
N GLN A 614 -28.27 -4.65 14.87
CA GLN A 614 -27.46 -5.25 13.82
C GLN A 614 -28.32 -6.14 12.92
N GLN A 615 -27.89 -6.29 11.67
CA GLN A 615 -28.43 -7.25 10.72
C GLN A 615 -27.29 -7.94 9.99
N GLU A 616 -27.32 -9.26 9.91
CA GLU A 616 -26.39 -10.01 9.06
C GLU A 616 -26.82 -9.91 7.59
N ILE A 617 -25.87 -9.71 6.70
CA ILE A 617 -26.11 -9.79 5.25
C ILE A 617 -25.19 -10.83 4.61
N LEU A 618 -25.68 -11.46 3.55
CA LEU A 618 -24.84 -12.30 2.69
C LEU A 618 -23.86 -11.40 1.91
N ALA A 619 -22.56 -11.66 2.02
CA ALA A 619 -21.54 -10.87 1.36
C ALA A 619 -21.20 -11.45 -0.03
N ASP A 620 -22.18 -11.45 -0.92
CA ASP A 620 -22.08 -11.96 -2.29
C ASP A 620 -21.87 -10.88 -3.37
N GLY A 621 -21.93 -9.61 -2.97
CA GLY A 621 -21.83 -8.45 -3.86
C GLY A 621 -23.17 -7.81 -4.22
N GLU A 622 -24.31 -8.41 -3.84
CA GLU A 622 -25.62 -7.82 -4.12
C GLU A 622 -25.97 -6.67 -3.17
N LEU A 623 -26.62 -5.64 -3.72
CA LEU A 623 -27.11 -4.49 -2.99
C LEU A 623 -28.44 -4.80 -2.30
N ARG A 624 -28.53 -4.54 -0.99
CA ARG A 624 -29.71 -4.85 -0.16
C ARG A 624 -30.16 -3.65 0.63
N ASP A 625 -31.47 -3.41 0.66
CA ASP A 625 -32.07 -2.42 1.54
C ASP A 625 -32.11 -2.96 2.98
N ILE A 626 -31.68 -2.14 3.94
CA ILE A 626 -31.78 -2.42 5.37
C ILE A 626 -32.50 -1.28 6.07
N ALA A 627 -33.20 -1.62 7.16
CA ALA A 627 -33.90 -0.65 7.97
C ALA A 627 -33.90 -1.05 9.45
N PHE A 628 -33.76 -0.07 10.34
CA PHE A 628 -33.80 -0.27 11.79
C PHE A 628 -34.61 0.82 12.45
N GLU A 629 -35.44 0.44 13.41
CA GLU A 629 -36.08 1.37 14.33
C GLU A 629 -35.15 1.58 15.53
N VAL A 630 -34.76 2.84 15.78
CA VAL A 630 -33.70 3.19 16.74
C VAL A 630 -34.27 4.12 17.80
N PRO A 631 -34.19 3.78 19.10
CA PRO A 631 -34.63 4.67 20.16
C PRO A 631 -33.59 5.76 20.45
N ILE A 632 -34.05 7.01 20.58
CA ILE A 632 -33.22 8.19 20.90
C ILE A 632 -33.76 8.88 22.15
N GLN A 633 -32.96 8.85 23.22
CA GLN A 633 -33.33 9.40 24.53
C GLN A 633 -32.89 10.84 24.74
N TYR A 634 -31.80 11.24 24.09
CA TYR A 634 -31.21 12.57 24.17
C TYR A 634 -30.41 12.84 22.89
N SER A 635 -29.94 14.07 22.71
CA SER A 635 -29.17 14.44 21.52
C SER A 635 -27.98 13.52 21.32
N SER A 636 -27.95 12.85 20.17
CA SER A 636 -27.08 11.73 19.85
C SER A 636 -26.56 11.83 18.43
N TRP A 637 -25.57 11.03 18.09
CA TRP A 637 -25.18 10.78 16.70
C TRP A 637 -25.43 9.32 16.34
N ILE A 638 -25.80 9.09 15.09
CA ILE A 638 -26.12 7.76 14.55
C ILE A 638 -25.26 7.50 13.31
N ALA A 639 -24.65 6.32 13.21
CA ALA A 639 -23.87 5.89 12.05
C ALA A 639 -24.16 4.42 11.71
N LEU A 640 -23.70 3.98 10.54
CA LEU A 640 -23.67 2.58 10.12
C LEU A 640 -22.23 2.11 9.90
N ARG A 641 -21.96 0.84 10.19
CA ARG A 641 -20.67 0.21 9.86
C ARG A 641 -20.77 -1.27 9.55
N ILE A 642 -19.76 -1.78 8.86
CA ILE A 642 -19.38 -3.19 8.84
C ILE A 642 -17.96 -3.20 9.41
N LEU A 643 -17.78 -3.64 10.66
CA LEU A 643 -16.47 -3.53 11.34
C LEU A 643 -15.61 -4.79 11.10
N PRO A 644 -14.31 -4.67 10.75
CA PRO A 644 -13.56 -3.49 10.33
C PRO A 644 -13.37 -3.44 8.81
N SER A 645 -14.41 -3.07 8.06
CA SER A 645 -14.41 -2.96 6.59
C SER A 645 -14.87 -1.60 6.09
N SER A 646 -15.94 -1.03 6.67
CA SER A 646 -16.47 0.27 6.26
C SER A 646 -17.23 0.98 7.40
N HIS A 647 -17.29 2.31 7.33
CA HIS A 647 -17.98 3.15 8.30
C HIS A 647 -18.54 4.41 7.65
N THR A 648 -19.79 4.81 7.96
CA THR A 648 -20.39 6.07 7.48
C THR A 648 -19.98 7.25 8.33
N ASN A 649 -20.08 8.47 7.80
CA ASN A 649 -20.22 9.65 8.67
C ASN A 649 -21.59 9.64 9.38
N PRO A 650 -21.75 10.36 10.50
CA PRO A 650 -22.96 10.31 11.29
C PRO A 650 -24.08 11.24 10.79
N VAL A 651 -25.33 10.89 11.11
CA VAL A 651 -26.43 11.84 11.25
C VAL A 651 -26.56 12.24 12.72
N PHE A 652 -26.61 13.53 12.99
CA PHE A 652 -26.73 14.13 14.31
C PHE A 652 -28.21 14.37 14.64
N VAL A 653 -28.71 13.68 15.66
CA VAL A 653 -30.08 13.85 16.14
C VAL A 653 -30.07 14.81 17.32
N VAL A 654 -30.64 16.00 17.14
CA VAL A 654 -30.77 17.03 18.17
C VAL A 654 -32.16 16.92 18.80
N VAL A 655 -32.21 16.61 20.10
CA VAL A 655 -33.44 16.47 20.88
C VAL A 655 -33.64 17.73 21.72
N ASP A 656 -34.83 18.32 21.66
CA ASP A 656 -35.23 19.46 22.51
C ASP A 656 -34.26 20.66 22.40
N GLY A 657 -33.67 20.84 21.21
CA GLY A 657 -32.67 21.90 20.95
C GLY A 657 -31.36 21.79 21.75
N LYS A 658 -31.15 20.70 22.49
CA LYS A 658 -29.96 20.52 23.34
C LYS A 658 -28.78 20.00 22.52
N PRO A 659 -27.54 20.46 22.78
CA PRO A 659 -26.36 19.94 22.10
C PRO A 659 -26.12 18.47 22.46
N ILE A 660 -25.40 17.75 21.60
CA ILE A 660 -24.92 16.39 21.91
C ILE A 660 -23.92 16.48 23.05
N ARG A 661 -24.26 15.89 24.20
CA ARG A 661 -23.42 15.75 25.38
C ARG A 661 -23.64 14.35 25.96
N ALA A 662 -23.39 13.38 25.10
CA ALA A 662 -23.90 12.02 25.19
C ALA A 662 -23.12 11.12 26.16
N SER A 663 -21.98 11.59 26.66
CA SER A 663 -21.12 10.85 27.59
C SER A 663 -20.13 11.82 28.30
N LYS A 664 -20.37 12.11 29.59
CA LYS A 664 -19.40 12.70 30.54
C LYS A 664 -18.09 11.91 30.66
N ARG A 665 -18.05 10.57 30.77
CA ARG A 665 -16.86 9.71 30.71
C ARG A 665 -16.09 9.95 29.42
N SER A 666 -16.75 10.14 28.28
CA SER A 666 -16.07 10.51 27.05
C SER A 666 -15.42 11.89 27.17
N ALA A 667 -16.09 12.86 27.79
CA ALA A 667 -15.53 14.18 28.03
C ALA A 667 -14.38 14.17 29.08
N GLU A 668 -14.47 13.31 30.10
CA GLU A 668 -13.40 13.06 31.08
C GLU A 668 -12.19 12.40 30.41
N TRP A 669 -12.44 11.41 29.54
CA TRP A 669 -11.42 10.79 28.71
C TRP A 669 -10.74 11.82 27.79
N CYS A 670 -11.51 12.68 27.12
CA CYS A 670 -10.94 13.73 26.29
C CYS A 670 -10.10 14.72 27.11
N LEU A 671 -10.57 15.12 28.29
CA LEU A 671 -9.81 16.01 29.19
C LEU A 671 -8.49 15.35 29.64
N ALA A 672 -8.51 14.06 29.97
CA ALA A 672 -7.31 13.31 30.29
C ALA A 672 -6.37 13.19 29.07
N GLY A 673 -6.93 12.98 27.88
CA GLY A 673 -6.20 12.96 26.62
C GLY A 673 -5.52 14.29 26.30
N VAL A 674 -6.21 15.43 26.48
CA VAL A 674 -5.60 16.77 26.34
C VAL A 674 -4.38 16.92 27.24
N LYS A 675 -4.49 16.53 28.51
CA LYS A 675 -3.36 16.61 29.46
C LYS A 675 -2.21 15.70 29.07
N LYS A 676 -2.51 14.46 28.66
CA LYS A 676 -1.51 13.49 28.24
C LYS A 676 -0.78 13.94 26.96
N CYS A 677 -1.54 14.41 25.97
CA CYS A 677 -0.99 14.98 24.74
C CYS A 677 -0.11 16.20 25.03
N ARG A 678 -0.58 17.12 25.90
CA ARG A 678 0.21 18.30 26.31
C ARG A 678 1.57 17.90 26.86
N ASP A 679 1.58 16.96 27.80
CA ASP A 679 2.80 16.45 28.43
C ASP A 679 3.75 15.82 27.39
N GLN A 680 3.22 15.02 26.47
CA GLN A 680 4.02 14.39 25.41
C GLN A 680 4.59 15.39 24.39
N LYS A 681 3.82 16.42 24.00
CA LYS A 681 4.16 17.28 22.87
C LYS A 681 4.92 18.55 23.26
N ARG A 682 4.81 19.00 24.51
CA ARG A 682 5.48 20.23 24.99
C ARG A 682 6.98 20.25 24.69
N ARG A 683 7.66 19.10 24.76
CA ARG A 683 9.11 18.98 24.50
C ARG A 683 9.53 19.35 23.07
N PHE A 684 8.59 19.42 22.12
CA PHE A 684 8.86 19.76 20.73
C PHE A 684 8.66 21.24 20.43
N MET A 685 7.99 21.98 21.32
CA MET A 685 7.70 23.41 21.11
C MET A 685 8.96 24.26 21.28
N GLY A 686 9.15 25.24 20.40
CA GLY A 686 10.19 26.26 20.56
C GLY A 686 9.70 27.44 21.40
N ASP A 687 10.64 28.29 21.82
CA ASP A 687 10.35 29.53 22.55
C ASP A 687 9.42 30.47 21.76
N ASP A 688 9.41 30.35 20.44
CA ASP A 688 8.60 31.12 19.50
C ASP A 688 7.12 30.70 19.42
N GLU A 689 6.77 29.50 19.88
CA GLU A 689 5.39 28.96 19.83
C GLU A 689 4.86 28.43 21.17
N ILE A 690 5.66 28.50 22.24
CA ILE A 690 5.27 27.94 23.54
C ILE A 690 4.04 28.63 24.16
N ASP A 691 3.86 29.92 23.92
CA ASP A 691 2.71 30.67 24.42
C ASP A 691 1.43 30.27 23.68
N ASP A 692 1.46 30.21 22.35
CA ASP A 692 0.37 29.69 21.51
C ASP A 692 -0.01 28.25 21.90
N PHE A 693 0.99 27.40 22.16
CA PHE A 693 0.80 26.03 22.63
C PHE A 693 0.08 26.02 23.98
N ASN A 694 0.50 26.82 24.95
CA ASN A 694 -0.15 26.87 26.25
C ASN A 694 -1.59 27.38 26.15
N GLU A 695 -1.85 28.43 25.38
CA GLU A 695 -3.21 28.97 25.17
C GLU A 695 -4.13 27.92 24.53
N THR A 696 -3.63 27.20 23.52
CA THR A 696 -4.36 26.15 22.81
C THR A 696 -4.83 25.06 23.78
N TYR A 697 -3.93 24.54 24.61
CA TYR A 697 -4.27 23.46 25.55
C TYR A 697 -5.11 23.95 26.73
N ASP A 698 -4.89 25.17 27.22
CA ASP A 698 -5.69 25.77 28.29
C ASP A 698 -7.15 25.98 27.83
N HIS A 699 -7.35 26.45 26.59
CA HIS A 699 -8.68 26.54 25.98
C HIS A 699 -9.34 25.16 25.87
N ALA A 700 -8.62 24.16 25.35
CA ALA A 700 -9.14 22.80 25.20
C ALA A 700 -9.57 22.21 26.56
N GLU A 701 -8.73 22.32 27.60
CA GLU A 701 -9.09 21.87 28.95
C GLU A 701 -10.36 22.55 29.48
N LYS A 702 -10.48 23.87 29.27
CA LYS A 702 -11.66 24.65 29.68
C LYS A 702 -12.92 24.15 28.96
N VAL A 703 -12.84 23.91 27.65
CA VAL A 703 -13.97 23.40 26.86
C VAL A 703 -14.42 22.03 27.37
N TYR A 704 -13.52 21.08 27.57
CA TYR A 704 -13.91 19.74 28.05
C TYR A 704 -14.48 19.78 29.47
N ARG A 705 -13.96 20.62 30.38
CA ARG A 705 -14.55 20.80 31.72
C ARG A 705 -15.99 21.33 31.65
N GLN A 706 -16.27 22.25 30.72
CA GLN A 706 -17.63 22.74 30.50
C GLN A 706 -18.55 21.66 29.90
N ILE A 707 -18.03 20.79 29.04
CA ILE A 707 -18.79 19.67 28.46
C ILE A 707 -19.12 18.65 29.56
N ILE A 708 -18.16 18.27 30.40
CA ILE A 708 -18.35 17.38 31.56
C ILE A 708 -19.50 17.88 32.45
N ALA A 709 -19.53 19.18 32.76
CA ALA A 709 -20.57 19.77 33.60
C ALA A 709 -21.97 19.82 32.95
N LYS A 710 -22.05 19.70 31.61
CA LYS A 710 -23.29 19.79 30.82
C LYS A 710 -23.74 18.45 30.24
N SER A 711 -22.97 17.39 30.43
CA SER A 711 -23.29 16.06 29.97
C SER A 711 -24.56 15.53 30.61
N VAL A 712 -25.39 14.90 29.77
CA VAL A 712 -26.71 14.38 30.14
C VAL A 712 -26.69 12.86 30.33
N ALA A 713 -25.54 12.24 30.06
CA ALA A 713 -25.24 10.82 30.18
C ALA A 713 -23.76 10.62 30.55
N ASP A 714 -23.37 9.37 30.77
CA ASP A 714 -22.17 8.87 31.49
C ASP A 714 -20.87 9.58 31.30
#